data_AF-A0AB72XC72-F1
#
_entry.id   AF-A0AB72XC72-F1
#
_cell.length_a   1.000
_cell.length_b   1.000
_cell.length_c   1.000
_cell.angle_alpha   90.00
_cell.angle_beta   90.00
_cell.angle_gamma   90.00
#
_symmetry.space_group_name_H-M   'P 1'
#
loop_
_entity.id
_entity.type
_entity.pdbx_description
1 polymer ?
#
loop_
_entity_poly.entity_id
_entity_poly.type
_entity_poly.pdbx_seq_one_letter_code
_entity_poly.pdbx_strand_id
1 'polypeptide(L)'
;MGATPWVYAGTGAVRLSLPYWASAECYGINNNFPTPAGQGTADLRLNPMQCANGYASQPDGSCAPTRPPVQICSAGNPVISGVGTTVAIDRNNNGSSELPTSFAYRSYSVYGTGNGAGQWTLNWQRSLDVSLASYDVPWIVGLRDDGSVFAFRQNGTTWTAAGTQDALVSVTDANGKVANWQYTMADTGSVETYDATGKLLSVREQNGRTTTLAYNTGGRLATVTAPTGRTLGVAYDGGGRIASLKAPDGAVTSYAYNGAGMLSTVTSPDGSLRQYVYEDGRFPTALTGVIDENGNRYATYAYDDQARAVSSSHAGGADAYQFQYGADYQTTVTDPTGKTSVYSFLKQNGVLLPTSISAPCGLCGSTRQSSEYDSNNNLIRETDYLGNVTTHAYDSQKREIQRVEGAGTPGARTVTTEWHPTWNLQTRVASPTKLEVYGYDSNGNLTSYGETPTSDSNGGQGFSATAAGPTRTTTWTYTADGQVASRSGPRTDVNDGTTYVYRTADDTNTPPQYRKGDLYQIVDALGYTTTINQYDPNGRPLQMTDANGGVTTFAYSNRGWLTSQTVTPASGTAQTTNYSYDAVGQLTKVALPDGSSVRFTYDAAHRMTGATDSLGNSIMYTLDVMGNRTQEHSKDPGGNLARQITRVFDSMNRPLKVTIGATQ
;
A
#
# COMPACT_ATOMS: atom_id res chain seq x y z
N MET A 1 -18.71 19.99 26.54
CA MET A 1 -18.89 18.54 26.31
C MET A 1 -18.47 18.26 24.87
N GLY A 2 -17.16 18.14 24.63
CA GLY A 2 -16.60 17.93 23.30
C GLY A 2 -16.20 16.47 23.18
N ALA A 3 -16.97 15.68 22.41
CA ALA A 3 -16.61 14.32 22.06
C ALA A 3 -15.71 14.37 20.81
N THR A 4 -14.41 14.15 21.00
CA THR A 4 -13.51 13.76 19.92
C THR A 4 -13.91 12.35 19.45
N PRO A 5 -14.22 12.13 18.16
CA PRO A 5 -14.51 10.79 17.68
C PRO A 5 -13.19 10.02 17.55
N TRP A 6 -13.03 9.03 18.42
CA TRP A 6 -11.93 8.07 18.39
C TRP A 6 -12.13 7.11 17.20
N VAL A 7 -11.34 7.29 16.15
CA VAL A 7 -11.20 6.28 15.09
C VAL A 7 -10.30 5.18 15.64
N TYR A 8 -10.87 4.00 15.79
CA TYR A 8 -10.17 2.82 16.27
C TYR A 8 -9.10 2.41 15.25
N ALA A 9 -7.83 2.68 15.56
CA ALA A 9 -6.68 2.07 14.92
C ALA A 9 -6.64 0.60 15.36
N GLY A 10 -7.24 -0.27 14.56
CA GLY A 10 -7.20 -1.72 14.77
C GLY A 10 -5.74 -2.20 14.79
N THR A 11 -5.37 -2.84 15.89
CA THR A 11 -4.31 -3.86 16.01
C THR A 11 -2.97 -3.55 15.33
N GLY A 12 -2.02 -3.04 16.11
CA GLY A 12 -0.72 -3.70 16.21
C GLY A 12 0.21 -3.70 15.00
N ALA A 13 0.27 -2.59 14.26
CA ALA A 13 1.53 -2.10 13.70
C ALA A 13 1.46 -0.57 13.78
N VAL A 14 2.45 0.05 14.41
CA VAL A 14 2.74 1.46 14.11
C VAL A 14 3.30 1.47 12.69
N ARG A 15 2.44 1.29 11.69
CA ARG A 15 2.74 1.78 10.35
C ARG A 15 2.65 3.29 10.51
N LEU A 16 3.79 3.97 10.43
CA LEU A 16 3.83 5.37 10.04
C LEU A 16 3.09 5.48 8.71
N SER A 17 1.78 5.72 8.78
CA SER A 17 0.96 6.08 7.66
C SER A 17 1.43 7.46 7.22
N LEU A 18 2.34 7.49 6.25
CA LEU A 18 2.56 8.69 5.46
C LEU A 18 1.23 9.02 4.77
N PRO A 19 0.75 10.27 4.84
CA PRO A 19 -0.52 10.65 4.24
C PRO A 19 -0.47 10.42 2.72
N TYR A 20 -1.43 9.64 2.22
CA TYR A 20 -1.74 9.55 0.80
C TYR A 20 -2.21 10.92 0.32
N TRP A 21 -1.29 11.69 -0.28
CA TRP A 21 -1.65 12.74 -1.21
C TRP A 21 -1.52 12.15 -2.60
N ALA A 22 -2.65 12.07 -3.30
CA ALA A 22 -2.69 11.82 -4.73
C ALA A 22 -2.10 13.03 -5.44
N SER A 23 -0.81 12.97 -5.72
CA SER A 23 -0.19 13.60 -6.88
C SER A 23 0.60 12.51 -7.59
N ALA A 24 0.52 12.49 -8.91
CA ALA A 24 1.33 11.62 -9.77
C ALA A 24 2.79 12.06 -9.66
N GLU A 25 3.42 11.75 -8.55
CA GLU A 25 4.80 12.12 -8.23
C GLU A 25 5.62 10.86 -8.12
N CYS A 26 6.81 10.90 -8.72
CA CYS A 26 7.83 9.86 -8.65
C CYS A 26 8.45 9.83 -7.26
N TYR A 27 7.63 9.64 -6.24
CA TYR A 27 8.09 9.33 -4.90
C TYR A 27 8.62 7.92 -4.92
N GLY A 28 9.93 7.82 -4.76
CA GLY A 28 10.64 6.59 -4.47
C GLY A 28 10.06 5.96 -3.22
N ILE A 29 9.19 4.97 -3.41
CA ILE A 29 9.08 3.89 -2.45
C ILE A 29 10.34 3.08 -2.63
N ASN A 30 11.21 3.15 -1.61
CA ASN A 30 12.41 2.33 -1.41
C ASN A 30 12.21 0.93 -1.98
N ASN A 31 12.98 0.58 -3.01
CA ASN A 31 13.28 -0.80 -3.38
C ASN A 31 14.51 -0.76 -4.31
N ASN A 32 15.66 -1.11 -3.73
CA ASN A 32 17.00 -1.01 -4.34
C ASN A 32 17.52 -2.39 -4.77
N PHE A 33 18.36 -2.50 -5.82
CA PHE A 33 18.49 -3.77 -6.59
C PHE A 33 19.93 -4.29 -6.76
N PRO A 34 20.31 -5.50 -6.35
CA PRO A 34 21.67 -6.06 -6.52
C PRO A 34 22.06 -6.35 -7.98
N THR A 35 23.34 -6.10 -8.31
CA THR A 35 24.06 -6.74 -9.42
C THR A 35 24.98 -7.83 -8.89
N PRO A 36 25.16 -8.93 -9.65
CA PRO A 36 26.30 -9.82 -9.46
C PRO A 36 27.58 -9.08 -9.87
N ALA A 37 28.57 -9.09 -8.97
CA ALA A 37 29.95 -8.77 -9.34
C ALA A 37 30.44 -9.77 -10.39
N GLY A 38 31.15 -9.25 -11.41
CA GLY A 38 31.53 -10.02 -12.59
C GLY A 38 32.37 -11.24 -12.30
N GLN A 39 32.24 -12.26 -13.16
CA GLN A 39 33.26 -13.27 -13.35
C GLN A 39 33.34 -13.71 -14.81
N GLY A 40 34.57 -13.62 -15.34
CA GLY A 40 35.25 -14.71 -16.05
C GLY A 40 34.62 -15.23 -17.34
N THR A 41 35.26 -14.88 -18.46
CA THR A 41 35.14 -15.60 -19.73
C THR A 41 35.54 -17.07 -19.56
N ALA A 42 34.58 -17.98 -19.73
CA ALA A 42 34.85 -19.37 -20.06
C ALA A 42 33.89 -19.79 -21.19
N ASP A 43 34.48 -19.93 -22.37
CA ASP A 43 33.87 -20.40 -23.61
C ASP A 43 33.58 -21.90 -23.50
N LEU A 44 32.31 -22.28 -23.42
CA LEU A 44 31.84 -23.62 -23.76
C LEU A 44 30.52 -23.51 -24.53
N ARG A 45 30.63 -23.82 -25.82
CA ARG A 45 29.58 -23.89 -26.84
C ARG A 45 28.30 -24.55 -26.31
N LEU A 46 27.18 -23.82 -26.37
CA LEU A 46 25.84 -24.38 -26.17
C LEU A 46 24.93 -24.09 -27.36
N ASN A 47 24.13 -25.11 -27.66
CA ASN A 47 22.94 -25.12 -28.50
C ASN A 47 22.13 -23.80 -28.42
N PRO A 48 21.48 -23.33 -29.50
CA PRO A 48 20.56 -22.21 -29.42
C PRO A 48 19.29 -22.66 -28.66
N MET A 49 19.36 -22.68 -27.32
CA MET A 49 18.19 -22.84 -26.48
C MET A 49 17.38 -21.55 -26.59
N GLN A 50 16.22 -21.66 -27.26
CA GLN A 50 15.22 -20.60 -27.29
C GLN A 50 14.85 -20.26 -25.85
N CYS A 51 14.93 -18.98 -25.49
CA CYS A 51 14.39 -18.51 -24.22
C CYS A 51 12.92 -18.91 -24.09
N ALA A 52 12.49 -19.22 -22.87
CA ALA A 52 11.07 -19.40 -22.59
C ALA A 52 10.29 -18.19 -23.11
N ASN A 53 9.07 -18.41 -23.60
CA ASN A 53 8.19 -17.33 -24.04
C ASN A 53 8.12 -16.23 -22.96
N GLY A 54 8.01 -14.96 -23.37
CA GLY A 54 8.07 -13.82 -22.44
C GLY A 54 9.50 -13.34 -22.11
N TYR A 55 10.54 -14.12 -22.45
CA TYR A 55 11.94 -13.76 -22.33
C TYR A 55 12.63 -13.69 -23.71
N ALA A 56 13.46 -12.68 -23.90
CA ALA A 56 14.31 -12.52 -25.08
C ALA A 56 15.74 -12.95 -24.77
N SER A 57 16.34 -13.67 -25.71
CA SER A 57 17.76 -14.04 -25.66
C SER A 57 18.62 -12.77 -25.73
N GLN A 58 19.60 -12.70 -24.83
CA GLN A 58 20.59 -11.64 -24.76
C GLN A 58 21.89 -12.09 -25.46
N PRO A 59 22.75 -11.14 -25.91
CA PRO A 59 24.02 -11.46 -26.55
C PRO A 59 24.99 -12.30 -25.69
N ASP A 60 24.81 -12.29 -24.37
CA ASP A 60 25.59 -13.08 -23.40
C ASP A 60 25.01 -14.51 -23.19
N GLY A 61 24.01 -14.90 -23.97
CA GLY A 61 23.33 -16.20 -23.86
C GLY A 61 22.28 -16.27 -22.75
N SER A 62 22.09 -15.20 -21.96
CA SER A 62 21.06 -15.16 -20.93
C SER A 62 19.67 -14.86 -21.50
N CYS A 63 18.63 -15.18 -20.73
CA CYS A 63 17.24 -14.82 -21.05
C CYS A 63 16.80 -13.65 -20.16
N ALA A 64 16.24 -12.58 -20.75
CA ALA A 64 15.73 -11.41 -20.03
C ALA A 64 14.26 -11.13 -20.37
N PRO A 65 13.44 -10.64 -19.42
CA PRO A 65 12.04 -10.31 -19.70
C PRO A 65 11.89 -9.32 -20.87
N THR A 66 10.90 -9.54 -21.73
CA THR A 66 10.59 -8.62 -22.85
C THR A 66 10.07 -7.26 -22.37
N ARG A 67 9.41 -7.21 -21.22
CA ARG A 67 9.11 -5.98 -20.47
C ARG A 67 9.87 -5.99 -19.14
N PRO A 68 11.00 -5.27 -19.02
CA PRO A 68 11.74 -5.20 -17.76
C PRO A 68 10.88 -4.53 -16.67
N PRO A 69 11.07 -4.89 -15.39
CA PRO A 69 10.51 -4.12 -14.28
C PRO A 69 11.00 -2.67 -14.34
N VAL A 70 10.21 -1.76 -13.78
CA VAL A 70 10.52 -0.33 -13.69
C VAL A 70 10.68 0.01 -12.20
N GLN A 71 11.71 0.76 -11.81
CA GLN A 71 11.95 1.27 -10.44
C GLN A 71 10.98 2.41 -10.08
N ILE A 72 9.72 2.25 -10.48
CA ILE A 72 8.54 3.12 -10.40
C ILE A 72 8.63 4.52 -11.06
N CYS A 73 7.70 4.73 -12.00
CA CYS A 73 7.10 5.98 -12.43
C CYS A 73 5.69 5.62 -12.91
N SER A 74 4.74 5.48 -12.00
CA SER A 74 3.34 5.38 -12.41
C SER A 74 2.87 6.77 -12.82
N ALA A 75 2.25 6.86 -14.00
CA ALA A 75 1.52 8.05 -14.41
C ALA A 75 0.15 7.58 -14.89
N GLY A 76 -0.92 8.27 -14.48
CA GLY A 76 -2.30 7.83 -14.66
C GLY A 76 -2.61 6.57 -13.87
N ASN A 77 -3.52 6.67 -12.91
CA ASN A 77 -3.98 5.52 -12.14
C ASN A 77 -4.57 4.46 -13.10
N PRO A 78 -4.00 3.25 -13.32
CA PRO A 78 -2.78 2.69 -12.74
C PRO A 78 -1.78 2.13 -13.79
N VAL A 79 -1.26 2.96 -14.68
CA VAL A 79 -0.33 2.58 -15.75
C VAL A 79 1.12 2.83 -15.32
N ILE A 80 1.98 1.82 -15.49
CA ILE A 80 3.43 1.97 -15.34
C ILE A 80 3.95 2.61 -16.63
N SER A 81 4.31 3.91 -16.59
CA SER A 81 4.58 4.68 -17.81
C SER A 81 5.80 4.18 -18.59
N GLY A 82 6.78 3.52 -17.94
CA GLY A 82 7.96 2.98 -18.64
C GLY A 82 7.69 1.77 -19.53
N VAL A 83 6.59 1.02 -19.31
CA VAL A 83 6.31 -0.24 -20.03
C VAL A 83 4.84 -0.42 -20.46
N GLY A 84 3.95 0.46 -20.03
CA GLY A 84 2.52 0.41 -20.35
C GLY A 84 1.76 -0.76 -19.76
N THR A 85 2.28 -1.33 -18.68
CA THR A 85 1.56 -2.34 -17.91
C THR A 85 0.52 -1.65 -17.02
N THR A 86 -0.75 -2.02 -17.18
CA THR A 86 -1.85 -1.62 -16.28
C THR A 86 -1.83 -2.51 -15.05
N VAL A 87 -1.86 -1.91 -13.86
CA VAL A 87 -1.87 -2.62 -12.57
C VAL A 87 -3.12 -2.24 -11.76
N ALA A 88 -4.17 -3.07 -11.77
CA ALA A 88 -5.35 -2.78 -10.94
C ALA A 88 -5.27 -3.58 -9.64
N ILE A 89 -5.57 -2.97 -8.50
CA ILE A 89 -5.65 -3.68 -7.22
C ILE A 89 -7.07 -3.51 -6.69
N ASP A 90 -7.81 -4.61 -6.63
CA ASP A 90 -9.09 -4.68 -5.95
C ASP A 90 -8.86 -5.06 -4.49
N ARG A 91 -9.13 -4.14 -3.57
CA ARG A 91 -9.01 -4.40 -2.14
C ARG A 91 -10.39 -4.71 -1.58
N ASN A 92 -10.57 -5.95 -1.15
CA ASN A 92 -11.75 -6.35 -0.41
C ASN A 92 -11.29 -6.91 0.93
N ASN A 93 -11.35 -6.10 1.98
CA ASN A 93 -10.90 -6.57 3.29
C ASN A 93 -11.81 -7.67 3.88
N ASN A 94 -12.91 -8.05 3.21
CA ASN A 94 -13.93 -9.00 3.68
C ASN A 94 -14.32 -8.75 5.16
N GLY A 95 -14.21 -7.49 5.59
CA GLY A 95 -14.46 -7.07 6.96
C GLY A 95 -13.40 -7.36 8.03
N SER A 96 -12.30 -8.09 7.78
CA SER A 96 -11.26 -8.42 8.78
C SER A 96 -9.93 -7.72 8.50
N SER A 97 -9.42 -6.98 9.48
CA SER A 97 -8.11 -6.30 9.39
C SER A 97 -6.92 -7.26 9.52
N GLU A 98 -7.10 -8.44 10.13
CA GLU A 98 -6.04 -9.44 10.27
C GLU A 98 -5.88 -10.34 9.03
N LEU A 99 -6.92 -10.41 8.19
CA LEU A 99 -6.93 -11.22 6.98
C LEU A 99 -7.31 -10.35 5.77
N PRO A 100 -6.53 -9.30 5.46
CA PRO A 100 -6.81 -8.45 4.32
C PRO A 100 -6.78 -9.29 3.04
N THR A 101 -7.71 -9.05 2.12
CA THR A 101 -7.69 -9.70 0.81
C THR A 101 -7.63 -8.67 -0.29
N SER A 102 -6.79 -8.95 -1.28
CA SER A 102 -6.71 -8.14 -2.48
C SER A 102 -6.45 -9.00 -3.69
N PHE A 103 -7.09 -8.63 -4.80
CA PHE A 103 -6.81 -9.19 -6.11
C PHE A 103 -6.00 -8.17 -6.90
N ALA A 104 -4.77 -8.55 -7.26
CA ALA A 104 -3.91 -7.74 -8.09
C ALA A 104 -4.00 -8.22 -9.54
N TYR A 105 -4.36 -7.31 -10.44
CA TYR A 105 -4.32 -7.47 -11.87
C TYR A 105 -3.05 -6.86 -12.43
N ARG A 106 -2.39 -7.57 -13.35
CA ARG A 106 -1.38 -6.98 -14.23
C ARG A 106 -1.72 -7.34 -15.67
N SER A 107 -1.75 -6.35 -16.56
CA SER A 107 -2.00 -6.57 -18.00
C SER A 107 -0.90 -7.34 -18.72
N TYR A 108 0.24 -7.52 -18.04
CA TYR A 108 1.36 -8.32 -18.50
C TYR A 108 1.98 -9.02 -17.28
N SER A 109 1.99 -10.35 -17.31
CA SER A 109 2.63 -11.21 -16.30
C SER A 109 3.70 -12.08 -16.95
N VAL A 110 4.79 -12.32 -16.20
CA VAL A 110 5.89 -13.25 -16.56
C VAL A 110 5.88 -14.49 -15.66
N TYR A 111 4.80 -14.71 -14.91
CA TYR A 111 4.67 -15.85 -14.00
C TYR A 111 4.07 -17.09 -14.72
N GLY A 112 4.72 -18.25 -14.58
CA GLY A 112 4.25 -19.53 -15.12
C GLY A 112 4.47 -19.73 -16.63
N THR A 113 3.81 -20.72 -17.22
CA THR A 113 4.03 -21.15 -18.63
C THR A 113 3.17 -20.42 -19.66
N GLY A 114 2.19 -19.60 -19.22
CA GLY A 114 1.30 -18.80 -20.08
C GLY A 114 1.70 -17.32 -20.03
N ASN A 115 2.40 -16.85 -21.07
CA ASN A 115 3.07 -15.54 -21.07
C ASN A 115 2.18 -14.41 -21.56
N GLY A 116 2.38 -13.21 -20.98
CA GLY A 116 1.91 -11.94 -21.54
C GLY A 116 0.41 -11.71 -21.50
N ALA A 117 -0.36 -12.63 -20.93
CA ALA A 117 -1.77 -12.45 -20.65
C ALA A 117 -1.98 -11.66 -19.35
N GLY A 118 -3.12 -10.98 -19.28
CA GLY A 118 -3.58 -10.36 -18.05
C GLY A 118 -3.82 -11.42 -16.98
N GLN A 119 -3.40 -11.18 -15.74
CA GLN A 119 -3.58 -12.14 -14.64
C GLN A 119 -4.10 -11.44 -13.39
N TRP A 120 -5.11 -12.03 -12.75
CA TRP A 120 -5.54 -11.67 -11.40
C TRP A 120 -4.97 -12.66 -10.39
N THR A 121 -4.39 -12.13 -9.32
CA THR A 121 -3.77 -12.91 -8.24
C THR A 121 -4.31 -12.45 -6.90
N LEU A 122 -4.84 -13.38 -6.10
CA LEU A 122 -5.14 -13.11 -4.69
C LEU A 122 -3.84 -12.97 -3.90
N ASN A 123 -3.73 -11.99 -3.00
CA ASN A 123 -2.54 -11.77 -2.16
C ASN A 123 -2.07 -13.00 -1.35
N TRP A 124 -2.99 -13.91 -1.03
CA TRP A 124 -2.68 -15.17 -0.34
C TRP A 124 -2.27 -16.32 -1.27
N GLN A 125 -2.36 -16.15 -2.60
CA GLN A 125 -1.88 -17.11 -3.60
C GLN A 125 -0.42 -16.87 -4.03
N ARG A 126 0.35 -16.11 -3.24
CA ARG A 126 1.81 -16.01 -3.38
C ARG A 126 2.43 -17.41 -3.47
N SER A 127 3.41 -17.55 -4.36
CA SER A 127 4.03 -18.84 -4.65
C SER A 127 5.41 -18.65 -5.27
N LEU A 128 6.24 -19.67 -5.11
CA LEU A 128 7.50 -19.81 -5.84
C LEU A 128 7.29 -20.80 -6.98
N ASP A 129 7.62 -20.40 -8.21
CA ASP A 129 7.83 -21.34 -9.29
C ASP A 129 9.27 -21.86 -9.20
N VAL A 130 9.37 -23.12 -8.79
CA VAL A 130 10.63 -23.85 -8.63
C VAL A 130 10.96 -24.73 -9.83
N SER A 131 10.15 -24.71 -10.89
CA SER A 131 10.34 -25.57 -12.06
C SER A 131 11.61 -25.23 -12.85
N LEU A 132 12.08 -23.98 -12.73
CA LEU A 132 13.31 -23.50 -13.36
C LEU A 132 14.58 -23.75 -12.51
N ALA A 133 14.44 -24.42 -11.35
CA ALA A 133 15.58 -24.74 -10.48
C ALA A 133 16.51 -25.82 -11.05
N SER A 134 16.07 -26.57 -12.08
CA SER A 134 16.82 -27.68 -12.67
C SER A 134 17.67 -27.30 -13.89
N TYR A 135 17.70 -26.01 -14.27
CA TYR A 135 18.49 -25.51 -15.39
C TYR A 135 19.95 -25.27 -14.97
N ASP A 136 20.87 -25.30 -15.95
CA ASP A 136 22.31 -25.08 -15.72
C ASP A 136 22.60 -23.73 -15.04
N VAL A 137 21.76 -22.73 -15.33
CA VAL A 137 21.64 -21.50 -14.54
C VAL A 137 20.27 -21.55 -13.88
N PRO A 138 20.15 -21.91 -12.59
CA PRO A 138 18.86 -22.14 -11.96
C PRO A 138 18.19 -20.83 -11.57
N TRP A 139 16.87 -20.77 -11.74
CA TRP A 139 16.03 -19.63 -11.36
C TRP A 139 14.88 -20.08 -10.47
N ILE A 140 14.52 -19.24 -9.51
CA ILE A 140 13.27 -19.36 -8.77
C ILE A 140 12.47 -18.10 -9.03
N VAL A 141 11.21 -18.23 -9.43
CA VAL A 141 10.36 -17.08 -9.75
C VAL A 141 9.31 -16.92 -8.66
N GLY A 142 9.37 -15.83 -7.89
CA GLY A 142 8.40 -15.54 -6.84
C GLY A 142 7.26 -14.66 -7.33
N LEU A 143 6.03 -15.15 -7.21
CA LEU A 143 4.80 -14.37 -7.34
C LEU A 143 4.48 -13.67 -6.02
N ARG A 144 4.31 -12.36 -6.07
CA ARG A 144 4.04 -11.52 -4.91
C ARG A 144 2.55 -11.17 -4.78
N ASP A 145 2.21 -10.58 -3.65
CA ASP A 145 0.85 -10.20 -3.27
C ASP A 145 0.23 -9.11 -4.15
N ASP A 146 1.06 -8.21 -4.68
CA ASP A 146 0.70 -7.18 -5.66
C ASP A 146 0.76 -7.69 -7.12
N GLY A 147 0.89 -9.01 -7.30
CA GLY A 147 1.07 -9.66 -8.59
C GLY A 147 2.42 -9.41 -9.24
N SER A 148 3.35 -8.68 -8.60
CA SER A 148 4.72 -8.55 -9.10
C SER A 148 5.43 -9.91 -9.09
N VAL A 149 6.46 -10.00 -9.90
CA VAL A 149 7.21 -11.23 -10.10
C VAL A 149 8.70 -10.92 -9.98
N PHE A 150 9.39 -11.65 -9.11
CA PHE A 150 10.83 -11.54 -8.93
C PHE A 150 11.52 -12.83 -9.34
N ALA A 151 12.56 -12.68 -10.14
CA ALA A 151 13.36 -13.79 -10.63
C ALA A 151 14.66 -13.86 -9.82
N PHE A 152 14.75 -14.86 -8.94
CA PHE A 152 15.89 -15.11 -8.07
C PHE A 152 16.92 -15.99 -8.75
N ARG A 153 18.17 -15.56 -8.68
CA ARG A 153 19.36 -16.30 -9.15
C ARG A 153 20.19 -16.75 -7.96
N GLN A 154 20.78 -17.93 -8.09
CA GLN A 154 21.59 -18.51 -7.03
C GLN A 154 22.94 -17.78 -6.89
N ASN A 155 23.32 -17.46 -5.65
CA ASN A 155 24.64 -16.97 -5.28
C ASN A 155 25.07 -17.65 -3.96
N GLY A 156 25.83 -18.74 -4.06
CA GLY A 156 26.12 -19.60 -2.90
C GLY A 156 24.85 -20.30 -2.40
N THR A 157 24.55 -20.14 -1.10
CA THR A 157 23.32 -20.68 -0.45
C THR A 157 22.16 -19.68 -0.46
N THR A 158 22.41 -18.43 -0.81
CA THR A 158 21.42 -17.36 -0.91
C THR A 158 21.00 -17.15 -2.35
N TRP A 159 19.76 -16.74 -2.56
CA TRP A 159 19.21 -16.40 -3.85
C TRP A 159 18.80 -14.93 -3.83
N THR A 160 19.21 -14.19 -4.85
CA THR A 160 18.94 -12.74 -4.97
C THR A 160 18.27 -12.44 -6.30
N ALA A 161 17.40 -11.43 -6.32
CA ALA A 161 16.70 -11.01 -7.52
C ALA A 161 17.07 -9.58 -7.89
N ALA A 162 17.20 -9.30 -9.19
CA ALA A 162 17.14 -7.92 -9.67
C ALA A 162 15.72 -7.39 -9.43
N GLY A 163 15.58 -6.14 -9.01
CA GLY A 163 14.24 -5.60 -8.74
C GLY A 163 13.77 -5.75 -7.28
N THR A 164 14.56 -6.34 -6.36
CA THR A 164 14.28 -6.30 -4.92
C THR A 164 15.54 -6.50 -4.05
N GLN A 165 15.50 -6.09 -2.77
CA GLN A 165 16.49 -6.43 -1.74
C GLN A 165 16.15 -7.75 -1.01
N ASP A 166 15.01 -8.35 -1.32
CA ASP A 166 14.55 -9.55 -0.65
C ASP A 166 15.52 -10.71 -0.85
N ALA A 167 15.60 -11.56 0.16
CA ALA A 167 16.47 -12.72 0.17
C ALA A 167 15.64 -14.00 0.14
N LEU A 168 16.03 -14.94 -0.71
CA LEU A 168 15.46 -16.28 -0.74
C LEU A 168 16.54 -17.29 -0.35
N VAL A 169 16.19 -18.24 0.52
CA VAL A 169 17.09 -19.29 1.00
C VAL A 169 16.39 -20.65 0.87
N SER A 170 17.09 -21.64 0.32
CA SER A 170 16.65 -23.04 0.35
C SER A 170 17.09 -23.69 1.65
N VAL A 171 16.17 -24.31 2.37
CA VAL A 171 16.48 -25.13 3.55
C VAL A 171 16.48 -26.59 3.14
N THR A 172 17.61 -27.27 3.35
CA THR A 172 17.77 -28.69 2.98
C THR A 172 17.61 -29.62 4.18
N ASP A 173 17.12 -30.82 3.93
CA ASP A 173 17.16 -31.92 4.89
C ASP A 173 18.58 -32.47 5.07
N ALA A 174 18.73 -33.47 5.96
CA ALA A 174 20.02 -34.12 6.25
C ALA A 174 20.67 -34.81 5.03
N ASN A 175 19.89 -35.06 3.96
CA ASN A 175 20.36 -35.68 2.72
C ASN A 175 20.64 -34.64 1.63
N GLY A 176 20.56 -33.33 1.94
CA GLY A 176 20.80 -32.24 1.00
C GLY A 176 19.62 -31.94 0.07
N LYS A 177 18.45 -32.55 0.27
CA LYS A 177 17.24 -32.27 -0.52
C LYS A 177 16.52 -31.06 0.05
N VAL A 178 16.06 -30.15 -0.80
CA VAL A 178 15.26 -28.98 -0.37
C VAL A 178 13.98 -29.44 0.34
N ALA A 179 13.85 -29.08 1.61
CA ALA A 179 12.71 -29.35 2.46
C ALA A 179 11.69 -28.19 2.43
N ASN A 180 12.18 -26.95 2.45
CA ASN A 180 11.36 -25.74 2.36
C ASN A 180 12.19 -24.56 1.82
N TRP A 181 11.52 -23.44 1.57
CA TRP A 181 12.16 -22.18 1.22
C TRP A 181 11.77 -21.08 2.20
N GLN A 182 12.72 -20.19 2.50
CA GLN A 182 12.50 -18.99 3.31
C GLN A 182 12.72 -17.74 2.46
N TYR A 183 11.71 -16.90 2.36
CA TYR A 183 11.77 -15.60 1.69
C TYR A 183 11.69 -14.51 2.75
N THR A 184 12.72 -13.68 2.84
CA THR A 184 12.79 -12.57 3.78
C THR A 184 12.58 -11.27 3.01
N MET A 185 11.49 -10.58 3.34
CA MET A 185 11.23 -9.23 2.85
C MET A 185 12.19 -8.26 3.55
N ALA A 186 13.04 -7.59 2.78
CA ALA A 186 14.08 -6.75 3.35
C ALA A 186 13.52 -5.48 4.01
N ASP A 187 12.43 -4.94 3.48
CA ASP A 187 11.78 -3.70 3.95
C ASP A 187 11.10 -3.85 5.32
N THR A 188 10.45 -4.99 5.54
CA THR A 188 9.58 -5.26 6.69
C THR A 188 10.20 -6.24 7.68
N GLY A 189 11.25 -6.97 7.27
CA GLY A 189 11.80 -8.06 8.06
C GLY A 189 10.88 -9.29 8.16
N SER A 190 9.76 -9.28 7.45
CA SER A 190 8.78 -10.37 7.46
C SER A 190 9.32 -11.57 6.68
N VAL A 191 9.11 -12.76 7.23
CA VAL A 191 9.62 -14.02 6.68
C VAL A 191 8.46 -14.89 6.23
N GLU A 192 8.48 -15.26 4.96
CA GLU A 192 7.55 -16.22 4.37
C GLU A 192 8.22 -17.59 4.29
N THR A 193 7.49 -18.64 4.67
CA THR A 193 7.95 -20.02 4.51
C THR A 193 7.13 -20.68 3.41
N TYR A 194 7.81 -21.33 2.47
CA TYR A 194 7.19 -22.09 1.38
C TYR A 194 7.58 -23.56 1.48
N ASP A 195 6.70 -24.48 1.08
CA ASP A 195 7.07 -25.89 0.94
C ASP A 195 8.10 -26.12 -0.19
N ALA A 196 8.65 -27.33 -0.29
CA ALA A 196 9.63 -27.67 -1.32
C ALA A 196 9.10 -27.49 -2.77
N THR A 197 7.78 -27.44 -2.96
CA THR A 197 7.14 -27.22 -4.27
C THR A 197 6.80 -25.76 -4.54
N GLY A 198 7.06 -24.86 -3.59
CA GLY A 198 6.86 -23.42 -3.72
C GLY A 198 5.49 -22.91 -3.26
N LYS A 199 4.73 -23.67 -2.46
CA LYS A 199 3.47 -23.18 -1.88
C LYS A 199 3.70 -22.45 -0.57
N LEU A 200 3.10 -21.28 -0.40
CA LEU A 200 3.21 -20.47 0.81
C LEU A 200 2.56 -21.20 2.00
N LEU A 201 3.31 -21.48 3.05
CA LEU A 201 2.85 -22.14 4.28
C LEU A 201 2.59 -21.14 5.40
N SER A 202 3.42 -20.11 5.53
CA SER A 202 3.29 -19.11 6.59
C SER A 202 3.89 -17.77 6.21
N VAL A 203 3.36 -16.73 6.86
CA VAL A 203 3.90 -15.37 6.85
C VAL A 203 4.10 -14.98 8.30
N ARG A 204 5.37 -14.86 8.71
CA ARG A 204 5.75 -14.43 10.05
C ARG A 204 6.22 -12.99 9.96
N GLU A 205 5.45 -12.09 10.57
CA GLU A 205 5.85 -10.70 10.74
C GLU A 205 7.11 -10.61 11.62
N GLN A 206 7.85 -9.50 11.53
CA GLN A 206 9.08 -9.31 12.30
C GLN A 206 8.84 -9.50 13.82
N ASN A 207 7.71 -9.00 14.34
CA ASN A 207 7.28 -9.16 15.73
C ASN A 207 6.92 -10.60 16.16
N GLY A 208 7.02 -11.57 15.26
CA GLY A 208 6.76 -12.99 15.52
C GLY A 208 5.33 -13.46 15.30
N ARG A 209 4.38 -12.54 15.09
CA ARG A 209 2.99 -12.89 14.77
C ARG A 209 2.97 -13.63 13.44
N THR A 210 2.34 -14.80 13.43
CA THR A 210 2.40 -15.72 12.28
C THR A 210 1.00 -16.01 11.76
N THR A 211 0.81 -15.73 10.47
CA THR A 211 -0.35 -16.18 9.68
C THR A 211 0.00 -17.47 8.98
N THR A 212 -0.89 -18.46 8.98
CA THR A 212 -0.64 -19.80 8.40
C THR A 212 -1.63 -20.13 7.29
N LEU A 213 -1.20 -20.94 6.33
CA LEU A 213 -1.99 -21.32 5.17
C LEU A 213 -2.11 -22.84 5.10
N ALA A 214 -3.32 -23.33 4.81
CA ALA A 214 -3.61 -24.74 4.66
C ALA A 214 -4.18 -25.03 3.26
N TYR A 215 -3.84 -26.20 2.71
CA TYR A 215 -4.19 -26.61 1.36
C TYR A 215 -5.10 -27.84 1.37
N ASN A 216 -5.98 -27.94 0.38
CA ASN A 216 -6.81 -29.13 0.18
C ASN A 216 -6.02 -30.30 -0.45
N THR A 217 -6.66 -31.47 -0.56
CA THR A 217 -6.05 -32.66 -1.18
C THR A 217 -5.69 -32.48 -2.65
N GLY A 218 -6.35 -31.56 -3.36
CA GLY A 218 -6.00 -31.13 -4.72
C GLY A 218 -4.85 -30.12 -4.78
N GLY A 219 -4.24 -29.79 -3.64
CA GLY A 219 -3.08 -28.90 -3.55
C GLY A 219 -3.39 -27.42 -3.70
N ARG A 220 -4.67 -26.99 -3.60
CA ARG A 220 -5.08 -25.58 -3.69
C ARG A 220 -5.29 -24.98 -2.30
N LEU A 221 -5.02 -23.68 -2.15
CA LEU A 221 -5.19 -22.95 -0.88
C LEU A 221 -6.64 -23.08 -0.40
N ALA A 222 -6.85 -23.62 0.79
CA ALA A 222 -8.19 -23.85 1.36
C ALA A 222 -8.52 -22.84 2.47
N THR A 223 -7.54 -22.54 3.34
CA THR A 223 -7.75 -21.69 4.51
C THR A 223 -6.52 -20.84 4.79
N VAL A 224 -6.74 -19.58 5.17
CA VAL A 224 -5.73 -18.70 5.78
C VAL A 224 -6.14 -18.45 7.23
N THR A 225 -5.22 -18.63 8.18
CA THR A 225 -5.49 -18.52 9.63
C THR A 225 -4.60 -17.44 10.24
N ALA A 226 -5.23 -16.41 10.79
CA ALA A 226 -4.57 -15.30 11.49
C ALA A 226 -4.00 -15.75 12.84
N PRO A 227 -3.10 -14.95 13.47
CA PRO A 227 -2.57 -15.24 14.81
C PRO A 227 -3.63 -15.40 15.91
N THR A 228 -4.81 -14.78 15.74
CA THR A 228 -5.96 -14.90 16.68
C THR A 228 -6.83 -16.15 16.44
N GLY A 229 -6.48 -16.97 15.44
CA GLY A 229 -7.28 -18.15 15.05
C GLY A 229 -8.52 -17.81 14.20
N ARG A 230 -8.70 -16.56 13.77
CA ARG A 230 -9.68 -16.20 12.73
C ARG A 230 -9.26 -16.80 11.40
N THR A 231 -10.24 -17.20 10.59
CA THR A 231 -9.98 -17.91 9.34
C THR A 231 -10.69 -17.29 8.14
N LEU A 232 -9.99 -17.29 7.01
CA LEU A 232 -10.52 -16.99 5.68
C LEU A 232 -10.60 -18.30 4.90
N GLY A 233 -11.80 -18.69 4.47
CA GLY A 233 -12.02 -19.86 3.61
C GLY A 233 -11.94 -19.49 2.13
N VAL A 234 -11.33 -20.36 1.32
CA VAL A 234 -11.19 -20.20 -0.13
C VAL A 234 -11.86 -21.37 -0.85
N ALA A 235 -12.80 -21.07 -1.75
CA ALA A 235 -13.45 -22.07 -2.60
C ALA A 235 -13.13 -21.84 -4.07
N TYR A 236 -13.25 -22.89 -4.88
CA TYR A 236 -12.85 -22.89 -6.29
C TYR A 236 -14.00 -23.35 -7.20
N ASP A 237 -13.97 -22.87 -8.45
CA ASP A 237 -14.83 -23.37 -9.51
C ASP A 237 -14.27 -24.68 -10.13
N GLY A 238 -15.02 -25.26 -11.07
CA GLY A 238 -14.59 -26.46 -11.79
C GLY A 238 -13.31 -26.28 -12.62
N GLY A 239 -12.96 -25.04 -12.98
CA GLY A 239 -11.71 -24.69 -13.67
C GLY A 239 -10.52 -24.45 -12.73
N GLY A 240 -10.73 -24.52 -11.42
CA GLY A 240 -9.69 -24.29 -10.41
C GLY A 240 -9.35 -22.82 -10.15
N ARG A 241 -10.21 -21.90 -10.55
CA ARG A 241 -10.12 -20.47 -10.20
C ARG A 241 -10.88 -20.22 -8.91
N ILE A 242 -10.54 -19.16 -8.16
CA ILE A 242 -11.22 -18.83 -6.90
C ILE A 242 -12.69 -18.48 -7.20
N ALA A 243 -13.64 -19.25 -6.70
CA ALA A 243 -15.06 -18.98 -6.84
C ALA A 243 -15.59 -18.08 -5.73
N SER A 244 -15.09 -18.23 -4.50
CA SER A 244 -15.52 -17.40 -3.38
C SER A 244 -14.50 -17.35 -2.26
N LEU A 245 -14.54 -16.25 -1.51
CA LEU A 245 -13.86 -16.08 -0.24
C LEU A 245 -14.91 -15.97 0.88
N LYS A 246 -14.73 -16.73 1.95
CA LYS A 246 -15.60 -16.70 3.13
C LYS A 246 -14.82 -16.11 4.31
N ALA A 247 -15.25 -14.95 4.78
CA ALA A 247 -14.64 -14.26 5.91
C ALA A 247 -14.94 -14.95 7.26
N PRO A 248 -14.23 -14.58 8.34
CA PRO A 248 -14.47 -15.10 9.68
C PRO A 248 -15.92 -14.97 10.18
N ASP A 249 -16.62 -13.89 9.81
CA ASP A 249 -18.05 -13.67 10.13
C ASP A 249 -19.02 -14.45 9.25
N GLY A 250 -18.49 -15.23 8.30
CA GLY A 250 -19.26 -16.03 7.36
C GLY A 250 -19.73 -15.26 6.13
N ALA A 251 -19.44 -13.96 6.03
CA ALA A 251 -19.71 -13.17 4.83
C ALA A 251 -18.96 -13.77 3.62
N VAL A 252 -19.65 -13.89 2.49
CA VAL A 252 -19.11 -14.50 1.28
C VAL A 252 -18.98 -13.46 0.17
N THR A 253 -17.77 -13.28 -0.33
CA THR A 253 -17.51 -12.57 -1.58
C THR A 253 -17.36 -13.62 -2.68
N SER A 254 -18.10 -13.49 -3.78
CA SER A 254 -18.06 -14.43 -4.92
C SER A 254 -17.42 -13.80 -6.14
N TYR A 255 -16.77 -14.63 -6.95
CA TYR A 255 -15.98 -14.23 -8.11
C TYR A 255 -16.43 -15.02 -9.34
N ALA A 256 -16.78 -14.31 -10.41
CA ALA A 256 -17.16 -14.90 -11.69
C ALA A 256 -16.17 -14.52 -12.78
N TYR A 257 -16.01 -15.39 -13.76
CA TYR A 257 -14.99 -15.28 -14.80
C TYR A 257 -15.61 -15.31 -16.19
N ASN A 258 -15.03 -14.57 -17.12
CA ASN A 258 -15.43 -14.60 -18.52
C ASN A 258 -14.90 -15.85 -19.24
N GLY A 259 -15.27 -16.02 -20.51
CA GLY A 259 -14.83 -17.14 -21.35
C GLY A 259 -13.32 -17.20 -21.61
N ALA A 260 -12.61 -16.07 -21.45
CA ALA A 260 -11.14 -16.00 -21.56
C ALA A 260 -10.41 -16.34 -20.24
N GLY A 261 -11.15 -16.70 -19.18
CA GLY A 261 -10.54 -17.05 -17.90
C GLY A 261 -10.38 -15.89 -16.93
N MET A 262 -10.72 -14.66 -17.33
CA MET A 262 -10.46 -13.44 -16.56
C MET A 262 -11.55 -13.14 -15.54
N LEU A 263 -11.17 -12.63 -14.37
CA LEU A 263 -12.12 -12.14 -13.37
C LEU A 263 -13.00 -11.07 -14.02
N SER A 264 -14.30 -11.28 -14.01
CA SER A 264 -15.30 -10.46 -14.70
C SER A 264 -16.30 -9.82 -13.76
N THR A 265 -16.58 -10.44 -12.61
CA THR A 265 -17.50 -9.89 -11.62
C THR A 265 -17.07 -10.30 -10.22
N VAL A 266 -17.12 -9.35 -9.30
CA VAL A 266 -17.01 -9.54 -7.86
C VAL A 266 -18.37 -9.22 -7.26
N THR A 267 -18.95 -10.18 -6.55
CA THR A 267 -20.20 -10.04 -5.81
C THR A 267 -19.88 -9.93 -4.33
N SER A 268 -20.14 -8.77 -3.75
CA SER A 268 -19.99 -8.53 -2.31
C SER A 268 -21.06 -9.26 -1.50
N PRO A 269 -20.89 -9.41 -0.18
CA PRO A 269 -21.86 -10.08 0.70
C PRO A 269 -23.28 -9.47 0.71
N ASP A 270 -23.45 -8.20 0.33
CA ASP A 270 -24.75 -7.51 0.18
C ASP A 270 -25.38 -7.68 -1.21
N GLY A 271 -24.72 -8.41 -2.11
CA GLY A 271 -25.15 -8.59 -3.49
C GLY A 271 -24.73 -7.47 -4.43
N SER A 272 -24.04 -6.42 -3.94
CA SER A 272 -23.47 -5.39 -4.81
C SER A 272 -22.41 -5.97 -5.74
N LEU A 273 -22.36 -5.49 -6.98
CA LEU A 273 -21.56 -6.07 -8.05
C LEU A 273 -20.54 -5.07 -8.57
N ARG A 274 -19.27 -5.45 -8.56
CA ARG A 274 -18.23 -4.79 -9.33
C ARG A 274 -17.90 -5.63 -10.56
N GLN A 275 -17.77 -5.01 -11.72
CA GLN A 275 -17.46 -5.72 -12.96
C GLN A 275 -16.16 -5.24 -13.59
N TYR A 276 -15.43 -6.20 -14.16
CA TYR A 276 -14.19 -5.99 -14.89
C TYR A 276 -14.43 -6.32 -16.35
N VAL A 277 -14.12 -5.37 -17.22
CA VAL A 277 -14.51 -5.41 -18.62
C VAL A 277 -13.27 -5.57 -19.51
N TYR A 278 -13.39 -6.39 -20.56
CA TYR A 278 -12.31 -6.76 -21.49
C TYR A 278 -12.86 -6.65 -22.91
N GLU A 279 -12.93 -5.43 -23.42
CA GLU A 279 -13.58 -5.13 -24.71
C GLU A 279 -12.63 -5.17 -25.92
N ASP A 280 -11.32 -5.20 -25.69
CA ASP A 280 -10.34 -5.20 -26.78
C ASP A 280 -10.20 -6.60 -27.39
N GLY A 281 -10.81 -6.80 -28.56
CA GLY A 281 -10.77 -8.08 -29.29
C GLY A 281 -9.36 -8.54 -29.70
N ARG A 282 -8.37 -7.63 -29.74
CA ARG A 282 -6.96 -7.99 -29.99
C ARG A 282 -6.31 -8.62 -28.75
N PHE A 283 -6.76 -8.21 -27.56
CA PHE A 283 -6.21 -8.63 -26.27
C PHE A 283 -7.35 -9.03 -25.30
N PRO A 284 -7.91 -10.25 -25.43
CA PRO A 284 -9.07 -10.69 -24.63
C PRO A 284 -8.85 -10.72 -23.11
N THR A 285 -7.60 -10.60 -22.66
CA THR A 285 -7.22 -10.54 -21.24
C THR A 285 -6.87 -9.13 -20.75
N ALA A 286 -6.88 -8.13 -21.62
CA ALA A 286 -6.56 -6.75 -21.28
C ALA A 286 -7.79 -6.04 -20.69
N LEU A 287 -7.70 -5.64 -19.43
CA LEU A 287 -8.72 -4.87 -18.72
C LEU A 287 -8.96 -3.52 -19.41
N THR A 288 -10.13 -3.32 -20.01
CA THR A 288 -10.51 -2.06 -20.67
C THR A 288 -11.38 -1.17 -19.79
N GLY A 289 -11.94 -1.69 -18.70
CA GLY A 289 -12.68 -0.86 -17.76
C GLY A 289 -13.15 -1.56 -16.50
N VAL A 290 -13.57 -0.73 -15.55
CA VAL A 290 -14.17 -1.16 -14.28
C VAL A 290 -15.54 -0.52 -14.17
N ILE A 291 -16.57 -1.33 -13.98
CA ILE A 291 -17.92 -0.88 -13.62
C ILE A 291 -18.05 -1.06 -12.11
N ASP A 292 -18.34 0.04 -11.42
CA ASP A 292 -18.47 0.05 -9.97
C ASP A 292 -19.81 -0.52 -9.50
N GLU A 293 -19.93 -0.66 -8.19
CA GLU A 293 -21.12 -1.17 -7.53
C GLU A 293 -22.37 -0.27 -7.67
N ASN A 294 -22.20 0.98 -8.09
CA ASN A 294 -23.29 1.90 -8.44
C ASN A 294 -23.74 1.72 -9.91
N GLY A 295 -23.09 0.84 -10.69
CA GLY A 295 -23.38 0.60 -12.11
C GLY A 295 -22.72 1.59 -13.07
N ASN A 296 -21.82 2.45 -12.58
CA ASN A 296 -21.11 3.42 -13.41
C ASN A 296 -19.79 2.83 -13.92
N ARG A 297 -19.41 3.15 -15.16
CA ARG A 297 -18.04 2.88 -15.64
C ARG A 297 -17.06 3.81 -14.95
N TYR A 298 -16.55 3.37 -13.81
CA TYR A 298 -15.61 4.09 -12.96
C TYR A 298 -14.27 4.32 -13.64
N ALA A 299 -13.74 3.33 -14.38
CA ALA A 299 -12.44 3.44 -15.05
C ALA A 299 -12.47 2.91 -16.49
N THR A 300 -11.60 3.47 -17.35
CA THR A 300 -11.43 3.12 -18.76
C THR A 300 -9.96 3.10 -19.14
N TYR A 301 -9.53 2.05 -19.85
CA TYR A 301 -8.17 1.87 -20.35
C TYR A 301 -8.20 1.48 -21.84
N ALA A 302 -7.22 1.94 -22.61
CA ALA A 302 -7.03 1.55 -24.00
C ALA A 302 -5.58 1.12 -24.25
N TYR A 303 -5.36 0.28 -25.26
CA TYR A 303 -4.06 -0.34 -25.54
C TYR A 303 -3.63 -0.15 -27.00
N ASP A 304 -2.31 -0.05 -27.22
CA ASP A 304 -1.71 -0.14 -28.55
C ASP A 304 -1.59 -1.61 -29.04
N ASP A 305 -1.13 -1.81 -30.26
CA ASP A 305 -0.94 -3.14 -30.88
C ASP A 305 0.13 -4.01 -30.20
N GLN A 306 0.84 -3.48 -29.21
CA GLN A 306 1.82 -4.20 -28.40
C GLN A 306 1.26 -4.52 -27.00
N ALA A 307 -0.03 -4.29 -26.75
CA ALA A 307 -0.70 -4.43 -25.45
C ALA A 307 -0.12 -3.51 -24.36
N ARG A 308 0.34 -2.30 -24.73
CA ARG A 308 0.75 -1.26 -23.79
C ARG A 308 -0.38 -0.25 -23.65
N ALA A 309 -0.70 0.15 -22.43
CA ALA A 309 -1.78 1.08 -22.17
C ALA A 309 -1.47 2.46 -22.76
N VAL A 310 -2.30 2.96 -23.67
CA VAL A 310 -2.16 4.28 -24.30
C VAL A 310 -3.08 5.34 -23.70
N SER A 311 -4.08 4.92 -22.90
CA SER A 311 -4.88 5.84 -22.11
C SER A 311 -5.36 5.22 -20.81
N SER A 312 -5.57 6.06 -19.80
CA SER A 312 -6.28 5.74 -18.56
C SER A 312 -7.16 6.91 -18.17
N SER A 313 -8.39 6.66 -17.71
CA SER A 313 -9.26 7.71 -17.16
C SER A 313 -10.30 7.13 -16.21
N HIS A 314 -10.70 7.92 -15.22
CA HIS A 314 -11.90 7.69 -14.44
C HIS A 314 -13.16 8.26 -15.13
N ALA A 315 -14.33 7.99 -14.55
CA ALA A 315 -15.61 8.45 -15.08
C ALA A 315 -15.64 9.97 -15.32
N GLY A 316 -16.30 10.40 -16.40
CA GLY A 316 -16.37 11.82 -16.77
C GLY A 316 -15.04 12.45 -17.19
N GLY A 317 -14.00 11.65 -17.46
CA GLY A 317 -12.67 12.13 -17.86
C GLY A 317 -11.80 12.62 -16.70
N ALA A 318 -12.21 12.36 -15.46
CA ALA A 318 -11.34 12.56 -14.30
C ALA A 318 -10.07 11.70 -14.42
N ASP A 319 -8.92 12.22 -14.01
CA ASP A 319 -7.61 11.59 -14.15
C ASP A 319 -7.34 10.98 -15.54
N ALA A 320 -7.75 11.67 -16.61
CA ALA A 320 -7.48 11.23 -17.98
C ALA A 320 -6.01 11.45 -18.40
N TYR A 321 -5.24 10.37 -18.50
CA TYR A 321 -3.87 10.36 -19.02
C TYR A 321 -3.77 9.66 -20.38
N GLN A 322 -2.82 10.09 -21.21
CA GLN A 322 -2.44 9.42 -22.45
C GLN A 322 -0.95 9.13 -22.49
N PHE A 323 -0.57 8.03 -23.15
CA PHE A 323 0.81 7.55 -23.22
C PHE A 323 1.23 7.30 -24.66
N GLN A 324 2.36 7.86 -25.05
CA GLN A 324 3.02 7.60 -26.33
C GLN A 324 4.44 7.11 -26.08
N TYR A 325 4.66 5.83 -26.35
CA TYR A 325 5.94 5.15 -26.16
C TYR A 325 6.89 5.42 -27.33
N GLY A 326 8.06 5.97 -27.04
CA GLY A 326 9.11 6.29 -28.01
C GLY A 326 10.28 5.29 -28.00
N ALA A 327 11.33 5.64 -28.74
CA ALA A 327 12.61 4.93 -28.70
C ALA A 327 13.34 5.17 -27.37
N ASP A 328 14.44 4.44 -27.14
CA ASP A 328 15.37 4.64 -26.01
C ASP A 328 14.71 4.69 -24.63
N TYR A 329 13.65 3.89 -24.45
CA TYR A 329 12.84 3.87 -23.23
C TYR A 329 12.37 5.27 -22.84
N GLN A 330 11.79 6.01 -23.77
CA GLN A 330 11.07 7.27 -23.50
C GLN A 330 9.57 7.10 -23.62
N THR A 331 8.81 7.82 -22.80
CA THR A 331 7.34 7.87 -22.88
C THR A 331 6.87 9.30 -22.76
N THR A 332 6.16 9.79 -23.78
CA THR A 332 5.44 11.07 -23.69
C THR A 332 4.11 10.81 -22.97
N VAL A 333 3.93 11.46 -21.83
CA VAL A 333 2.73 11.38 -21.00
C VAL A 333 1.96 12.67 -21.18
N THR A 334 0.71 12.58 -21.63
CA THR A 334 -0.23 13.71 -21.61
C THR A 334 -1.07 13.60 -20.35
N ASP A 335 -1.07 14.65 -19.54
CA ASP A 335 -1.83 14.72 -18.30
C ASP A 335 -3.30 15.14 -18.53
N PRO A 336 -4.16 15.06 -17.50
CA PRO A 336 -5.55 15.50 -17.62
C PRO A 336 -5.76 16.96 -18.04
N THR A 337 -4.77 17.84 -17.88
CA THR A 337 -4.85 19.23 -18.38
C THR A 337 -4.48 19.36 -19.86
N GLY A 338 -4.11 18.26 -20.51
CA GLY A 338 -3.65 18.22 -21.90
C GLY A 338 -2.18 18.63 -22.07
N LYS A 339 -1.41 18.72 -20.97
CA LYS A 339 0.02 19.05 -21.03
C LYS A 339 0.87 17.79 -21.14
N THR A 340 1.98 17.90 -21.84
CA THR A 340 2.83 16.75 -22.18
C THR A 340 4.17 16.81 -21.46
N SER A 341 4.57 15.70 -20.85
CA SER A 341 5.89 15.50 -20.25
C SER A 341 6.53 14.24 -20.81
N VAL A 342 7.82 14.29 -21.16
CA VAL A 342 8.59 13.14 -21.62
C VAL A 342 9.32 12.52 -20.44
N TYR A 343 8.94 11.29 -20.11
CA TYR A 343 9.59 10.45 -19.11
C TYR A 343 10.69 9.67 -19.80
N SER A 344 11.93 9.79 -19.32
CA SER A 344 13.07 9.02 -19.83
C SER A 344 13.52 7.99 -18.81
N PHE A 345 13.97 6.82 -19.29
CA PHE A 345 14.45 5.74 -18.44
C PHE A 345 15.82 5.22 -18.89
N LEU A 346 16.66 4.87 -17.93
CA LEU A 346 17.90 4.13 -18.13
C LEU A 346 17.65 2.65 -17.86
N LYS A 347 17.96 1.77 -18.82
CA LYS A 347 17.98 0.33 -18.57
C LYS A 347 19.30 -0.08 -17.92
N GLN A 348 19.27 -0.42 -16.64
CA GLN A 348 20.43 -0.88 -15.89
C GLN A 348 20.06 -2.11 -15.06
N ASN A 349 20.87 -3.16 -15.15
CA ASN A 349 20.70 -4.39 -14.37
C ASN A 349 19.33 -5.06 -14.55
N GLY A 350 18.81 -5.02 -15.78
CA GLY A 350 17.51 -5.59 -16.12
C GLY A 350 16.31 -4.77 -15.67
N VAL A 351 16.50 -3.57 -15.12
CA VAL A 351 15.45 -2.67 -14.63
C VAL A 351 15.48 -1.33 -15.36
N LEU A 352 14.32 -0.71 -15.58
CA LEU A 352 14.22 0.67 -16.05
C LEU A 352 14.22 1.65 -14.88
N LEU A 353 15.22 2.53 -14.86
CA LEU A 353 15.45 3.56 -13.85
C LEU A 353 15.01 4.92 -14.39
N PRO A 354 14.10 5.66 -13.72
CA PRO A 354 13.67 6.98 -14.17
C PRO A 354 14.81 8.01 -14.18
N THR A 355 15.17 8.56 -15.34
CA THR A 355 16.30 9.52 -15.44
C THR A 355 15.87 10.96 -15.57
N SER A 356 14.71 11.26 -16.17
CA SER A 356 14.22 12.63 -16.30
C SER A 356 12.74 12.68 -16.63
N ILE A 357 12.11 13.81 -16.30
CA ILE A 357 10.76 14.17 -16.73
C ILE A 357 10.83 15.57 -17.34
N SER A 358 10.52 15.72 -18.63
CA SER A 358 10.50 17.06 -19.24
C SER A 358 9.44 17.94 -18.57
N ALA A 359 9.69 19.25 -18.45
CA ALA A 359 8.67 20.15 -17.92
C ALA A 359 7.44 20.20 -18.85
N PRO A 360 6.21 20.14 -18.32
CA PRO A 360 4.98 20.23 -19.11
C PRO A 360 4.79 21.58 -19.81
N CYS A 361 5.55 22.60 -19.39
CA CYS A 361 5.60 23.91 -19.99
C CYS A 361 6.88 24.67 -19.59
N GLY A 362 7.27 25.69 -20.37
CA GLY A 362 8.56 26.39 -20.19
C GLY A 362 8.73 27.19 -18.89
N LEU A 363 7.65 27.49 -18.16
CA LEU A 363 7.68 28.29 -16.92
C LEU A 363 7.11 27.58 -15.68
N CYS A 364 6.48 26.42 -15.84
CA CYS A 364 5.96 25.66 -14.70
C CYS A 364 7.05 24.82 -14.04
N GLY A 365 8.07 24.38 -14.79
CA GLY A 365 8.99 23.34 -14.33
C GLY A 365 8.26 21.98 -14.22
N SER A 366 9.00 20.95 -13.83
CA SER A 366 8.49 19.68 -13.30
C SER A 366 9.18 19.45 -11.95
N THR A 367 8.75 18.46 -11.16
CA THR A 367 9.39 18.14 -9.88
C THR A 367 10.78 17.51 -10.06
N ARG A 368 11.08 16.93 -11.23
CA ARG A 368 12.29 16.12 -11.45
C ARG A 368 12.89 16.33 -12.85
N GLN A 369 13.95 17.15 -12.94
CA GLN A 369 14.66 17.43 -14.18
C GLN A 369 15.62 16.29 -14.56
N SER A 370 16.39 15.78 -13.61
CA SER A 370 17.33 14.68 -13.87
C SER A 370 17.58 13.82 -12.64
N SER A 371 18.04 12.59 -12.87
CA SER A 371 18.44 11.64 -11.84
C SER A 371 19.63 10.80 -12.27
N GLU A 372 20.46 10.46 -11.29
CA GLU A 372 21.65 9.65 -11.46
C GLU A 372 21.62 8.49 -10.46
N TYR A 373 22.13 7.35 -10.91
CA TYR A 373 22.14 6.11 -10.15
C TYR A 373 23.55 5.55 -10.05
N ASP A 374 23.87 4.87 -8.95
CA ASP A 374 25.09 4.08 -8.85
C ASP A 374 24.95 2.73 -9.60
N SER A 375 26.02 1.92 -9.62
CA SER A 375 26.04 0.59 -10.24
C SER A 375 25.08 -0.43 -9.60
N ASN A 376 24.52 -0.07 -8.44
CA ASN A 376 23.62 -0.84 -7.60
C ASN A 376 22.16 -0.37 -7.74
N ASN A 377 21.86 0.48 -8.73
CA ASN A 377 20.56 1.09 -8.98
C ASN A 377 20.05 2.00 -7.82
N ASN A 378 20.93 2.42 -6.92
CA ASN A 378 20.57 3.38 -5.89
C ASN A 378 20.59 4.79 -6.48
N LEU A 379 19.56 5.58 -6.18
CA LEU A 379 19.42 6.95 -6.63
C LEU A 379 20.39 7.86 -5.87
N ILE A 380 21.50 8.27 -6.48
CA ILE A 380 22.54 9.04 -5.78
C ILE A 380 22.40 10.55 -5.92
N ARG A 381 21.68 11.02 -6.95
CA ARG A 381 21.50 12.45 -7.22
C ARG A 381 20.22 12.72 -7.99
N GLU A 382 19.54 13.78 -7.61
CA GLU A 382 18.40 14.35 -8.32
C GLU A 382 18.59 15.86 -8.50
N THR A 383 18.02 16.41 -9.56
CA THR A 383 17.98 17.86 -9.78
C THR A 383 16.56 18.25 -10.19
N ASP A 384 16.00 19.25 -9.53
CA ASP A 384 14.70 19.83 -9.89
C ASP A 384 14.84 20.92 -10.98
N TYR A 385 13.72 21.45 -11.47
CA TYR A 385 13.75 22.50 -12.50
C TYR A 385 14.17 23.89 -12.00
N LEU A 386 14.32 24.06 -10.69
CA LEU A 386 14.91 25.25 -10.10
C LEU A 386 16.44 25.12 -9.96
N GLY A 387 17.01 23.98 -10.35
CA GLY A 387 18.43 23.67 -10.20
C GLY A 387 18.81 23.25 -8.78
N ASN A 388 17.84 23.04 -7.89
CA ASN A 388 18.13 22.49 -6.57
C ASN A 388 18.53 21.03 -6.73
N VAL A 389 19.64 20.66 -6.09
CA VAL A 389 20.20 19.31 -6.16
C VAL A 389 19.89 18.59 -4.86
N THR A 390 19.40 17.35 -4.94
CA THR A 390 19.33 16.44 -3.81
C THR A 390 20.33 15.32 -4.03
N THR A 391 21.21 15.03 -3.07
CA THR A 391 22.15 13.89 -3.15
C THR A 391 21.86 12.87 -2.07
N HIS A 392 22.11 11.60 -2.36
CA HIS A 392 21.90 10.49 -1.43
C HIS A 392 23.15 9.62 -1.35
N ALA A 393 23.40 9.06 -0.17
CA ALA A 393 24.43 8.06 0.06
C ALA A 393 23.82 6.81 0.70
N TYR A 394 24.38 5.65 0.40
CA TYR A 394 23.85 4.35 0.81
C TYR A 394 24.93 3.49 1.46
N ASP A 395 24.51 2.60 2.37
CA ASP A 395 25.38 1.53 2.88
C ASP A 395 25.47 0.34 1.90
N SER A 396 26.24 -0.70 2.26
CA SER A 396 26.38 -1.91 1.46
C SER A 396 25.10 -2.74 1.33
N GLN A 397 24.13 -2.54 2.23
CA GLN A 397 22.79 -3.11 2.18
C GLN A 397 21.81 -2.22 1.41
N LYS A 398 22.30 -1.14 0.80
CA LYS A 398 21.54 -0.18 -0.01
C LYS A 398 20.46 0.54 0.78
N ARG A 399 20.71 0.84 2.06
CA ARG A 399 19.85 1.71 2.85
C ARG A 399 20.42 3.12 2.85
N GLU A 400 19.55 4.12 2.72
CA GLU A 400 19.98 5.52 2.66
C GLU A 400 20.59 5.94 4.01
N ILE A 401 21.89 6.22 4.02
CA ILE A 401 22.62 6.69 5.21
C ILE A 401 22.74 8.21 5.25
N GLN A 402 22.57 8.88 4.12
CA GLN A 402 22.56 10.34 4.06
C GLN A 402 21.69 10.84 2.91
N ARG A 403 20.97 11.92 3.15
CA ARG A 403 20.32 12.75 2.12
C ARG A 403 20.67 14.21 2.35
N VAL A 404 21.02 14.92 1.29
CA VAL A 404 21.32 16.36 1.33
C VAL A 404 20.44 17.05 0.31
N GLU A 405 19.42 17.78 0.78
CA GLU A 405 18.53 18.60 -0.04
C GLU A 405 19.17 19.98 -0.25
N GLY A 406 19.12 20.52 -1.48
CA GLY A 406 19.80 21.77 -1.81
C GLY A 406 21.33 21.66 -1.76
N ALA A 407 21.87 20.49 -2.08
CA ALA A 407 23.30 20.18 -2.05
C ALA A 407 24.14 21.22 -2.82
N GLY A 408 25.23 21.67 -2.20
CA GLY A 408 26.10 22.71 -2.76
C GLY A 408 25.61 24.15 -2.52
N THR A 409 24.44 24.36 -1.91
CA THR A 409 23.94 25.69 -1.55
C THR A 409 24.14 25.99 -0.05
N PRO A 410 24.18 27.28 0.37
CA PRO A 410 24.18 27.64 1.79
C PRO A 410 22.92 27.19 2.55
N GLY A 411 21.82 26.91 1.84
CA GLY A 411 20.56 26.43 2.38
C GLY A 411 20.45 24.91 2.44
N ALA A 412 21.54 24.17 2.21
CA ALA A 412 21.54 22.72 2.19
C ALA A 412 21.00 22.14 3.52
N ARG A 413 20.12 21.15 3.45
CA ARG A 413 19.57 20.43 4.60
C ARG A 413 20.00 18.97 4.54
N THR A 414 20.67 18.51 5.57
CA THR A 414 21.20 17.15 5.64
C THR A 414 20.40 16.30 6.62
N VAL A 415 20.03 15.10 6.18
CA VAL A 415 19.54 14.02 7.04
C VAL A 415 20.57 12.91 7.00
N THR A 416 20.99 12.40 8.17
CA THR A 416 21.90 11.26 8.29
C THR A 416 21.21 10.15 9.06
N THR A 417 21.25 8.93 8.56
CA THR A 417 20.57 7.77 9.12
C THR A 417 21.56 6.67 9.44
N GLU A 418 21.46 6.13 10.65
CA GLU A 418 22.16 4.92 11.09
C GLU A 418 21.12 3.80 11.16
N TRP A 419 21.47 2.64 10.62
CA TRP A 419 20.57 1.50 10.51
C TRP A 419 21.03 0.36 11.42
N HIS A 420 20.07 -0.48 11.82
CA HIS A 420 20.33 -1.71 12.54
C HIS A 420 21.24 -2.64 11.70
N PRO A 421 22.24 -3.34 12.26
CA PRO A 421 23.21 -4.11 11.46
C PRO A 421 22.60 -5.19 10.56
N THR A 422 21.42 -5.72 10.93
CA THR A 422 20.78 -6.82 10.20
C THR A 422 19.38 -6.50 9.66
N TRP A 423 18.70 -5.50 10.22
CA TRP A 423 17.30 -5.21 9.90
C TRP A 423 17.21 -3.87 9.22
N ASN A 424 16.20 -3.69 8.37
CA ASN A 424 15.91 -2.39 7.75
C ASN A 424 15.16 -1.46 8.72
N LEU A 425 15.70 -1.34 9.94
CA LEU A 425 15.19 -0.53 11.03
C LEU A 425 16.22 0.55 11.35
N GLN A 426 15.78 1.79 11.49
CA GLN A 426 16.65 2.92 11.81
C GLN A 426 17.02 2.89 13.28
N THR A 427 18.29 3.01 13.66
CA THR A 427 18.70 3.13 15.06
C THR A 427 18.90 4.58 15.47
N ARG A 428 19.36 5.44 14.57
CA ARG A 428 19.52 6.88 14.80
C ARG A 428 19.23 7.67 13.54
N VAL A 429 18.57 8.82 13.67
CA VAL A 429 18.34 9.77 12.57
C VAL A 429 18.69 11.17 13.04
N ALA A 430 19.67 11.81 12.39
CA ALA A 430 19.97 13.22 12.60
C ALA A 430 19.37 14.03 11.44
N SER A 431 18.53 15.01 11.76
CA SER A 431 17.89 15.92 10.82
C SER A 431 18.05 17.35 11.33
N PRO A 432 17.74 18.38 10.52
CA PRO A 432 17.82 19.76 10.98
C PRO A 432 17.08 19.98 12.30
N THR A 433 17.79 20.49 13.31
CA THR A 433 17.34 20.79 14.68
C THR A 433 16.89 19.58 15.52
N LYS A 434 17.11 18.35 15.06
CA LYS A 434 16.54 17.15 15.70
C LYS A 434 17.43 15.91 15.55
N LEU A 435 17.68 15.24 16.67
CA LEU A 435 18.32 13.91 16.72
C LEU A 435 17.33 12.89 17.31
N GLU A 436 17.10 11.82 16.58
CA GLU A 436 16.21 10.72 16.93
C GLU A 436 17.02 9.45 17.20
N VAL A 437 16.63 8.69 18.23
CA VAL A 437 17.24 7.42 18.62
C VAL A 437 16.14 6.38 18.84
N TYR A 438 16.33 5.20 18.27
CA TYR A 438 15.39 4.09 18.32
C TYR A 438 16.04 2.88 18.97
N GLY A 439 15.36 2.29 19.95
CA GLY A 439 15.74 1.03 20.57
C GLY A 439 14.78 -0.08 20.15
N TYR A 440 15.31 -1.28 19.93
CA TYR A 440 14.53 -2.46 19.55
C TYR A 440 14.82 -3.65 20.47
N ASP A 441 13.86 -4.54 20.63
CA ASP A 441 14.10 -5.86 21.22
C ASP A 441 14.69 -6.84 20.19
N SER A 442 14.94 -8.09 20.61
CA SER A 442 15.49 -9.15 19.74
C SER A 442 14.54 -9.61 18.63
N ASN A 443 13.28 -9.18 18.65
CA ASN A 443 12.29 -9.43 17.62
C ASN A 443 12.07 -8.20 16.73
N GLY A 444 12.84 -7.13 16.90
CA GLY A 444 12.69 -5.89 16.13
C GLY A 444 11.51 -5.02 16.56
N ASN A 445 10.88 -5.30 17.70
CA ASN A 445 9.84 -4.42 18.23
C ASN A 445 10.47 -3.16 18.83
N LEU A 446 9.88 -1.99 18.55
CA LEU A 446 10.38 -0.69 19.03
C LEU A 446 10.18 -0.55 20.55
N THR A 447 11.25 -0.66 21.34
CA THR A 447 11.19 -0.54 22.80
C THR A 447 11.41 0.89 23.30
N SER A 448 12.07 1.74 22.51
CA SER A 448 12.25 3.16 22.83
C SER A 448 12.36 4.04 21.60
N TYR A 449 11.87 5.28 21.73
CA TYR A 449 12.03 6.35 20.76
C TYR A 449 12.37 7.63 21.54
N GLY A 450 13.57 8.14 21.33
CA GLY A 450 14.06 9.38 21.93
C GLY A 450 14.20 10.47 20.87
N GLU A 451 13.64 11.64 21.13
CA GLU A 451 13.81 12.85 20.31
C GLU A 451 14.58 13.91 21.11
N THR A 452 15.72 14.34 20.60
CA THR A 452 16.56 15.40 21.20
C THR A 452 16.57 16.61 20.27
N PRO A 453 16.08 17.79 20.70
CA PRO A 453 16.25 19.00 19.92
C PRO A 453 17.75 19.37 19.89
N THR A 454 18.25 19.80 18.73
CA THR A 454 19.67 20.15 18.53
C THR A 454 19.81 21.58 18.03
N SER A 455 20.99 22.19 18.21
CA SER A 455 21.32 23.50 17.65
C SER A 455 21.73 23.43 16.18
N ASP A 456 21.72 22.25 15.57
CA ASP A 456 22.14 22.00 14.19
C ASP A 456 21.03 22.35 13.20
N SER A 457 20.91 23.64 12.87
CA SER A 457 19.82 24.19 12.05
C SER A 457 19.70 23.63 10.63
N ASN A 458 20.76 23.01 10.11
CA ASN A 458 20.81 22.46 8.76
C ASN A 458 21.11 20.96 8.71
N GLY A 459 21.37 20.30 9.86
CA GLY A 459 21.63 18.87 9.95
C GLY A 459 23.05 18.46 9.53
N GLY A 460 23.92 19.42 9.24
CA GLY A 460 25.28 19.18 8.73
C GLY A 460 26.25 18.60 9.76
N GLN A 461 25.94 18.72 11.06
CA GLN A 461 26.73 18.09 12.14
C GLN A 461 26.31 16.62 12.35
N GLY A 462 25.16 16.21 11.80
CA GLY A 462 24.65 14.85 11.87
C GLY A 462 24.59 14.34 13.31
N PHE A 463 25.17 13.17 13.55
CA PHE A 463 25.19 12.52 14.86
C PHE A 463 26.08 13.22 15.90
N SER A 464 26.88 14.19 15.50
CA SER A 464 27.69 15.04 16.39
C SER A 464 27.00 16.35 16.78
N ALA A 465 25.74 16.55 16.35
CA ALA A 465 24.97 17.74 16.67
C ALA A 465 24.83 17.96 18.18
N THR A 466 25.07 19.20 18.62
CA THR A 466 24.94 19.57 20.04
C THR A 466 23.47 19.68 20.44
N ALA A 467 23.08 19.07 21.56
CA ALA A 467 21.73 19.18 22.11
C ALA A 467 21.39 20.62 22.50
N ALA A 468 20.21 21.09 22.10
CA ALA A 468 19.65 22.39 22.46
C ALA A 468 18.61 22.29 23.60
N GLY A 469 18.30 21.08 24.04
CA GLY A 469 17.33 20.81 25.10
C GLY A 469 17.34 19.34 25.52
N PRO A 470 16.49 18.96 26.49
CA PRO A 470 16.41 17.59 26.97
C PRO A 470 15.81 16.64 25.92
N THR A 471 16.23 15.38 25.97
CA THR A 471 15.63 14.30 25.17
C THR A 471 14.24 13.94 25.70
N ARG A 472 13.28 13.80 24.79
CA ARG A 472 11.92 13.33 25.02
C ARG A 472 11.83 11.87 24.62
N THR A 473 11.62 10.97 25.58
CA THR A 473 11.67 9.52 25.31
C THR A 473 10.33 8.87 25.55
N THR A 474 9.78 8.22 24.52
CA THR A 474 8.66 7.27 24.65
C THR A 474 9.21 5.85 24.68
N THR A 475 8.69 5.00 25.56
CA THR A 475 9.05 3.59 25.67
C THR A 475 7.84 2.69 25.48
N TRP A 476 8.09 1.48 25.01
CA TRP A 476 7.07 0.44 24.86
C TRP A 476 7.54 -0.88 25.45
N THR A 477 6.58 -1.65 25.95
CA THR A 477 6.76 -3.06 26.28
C THR A 477 5.83 -3.91 25.42
N TYR A 478 6.14 -5.20 25.30
CA TYR A 478 5.42 -6.13 24.44
C TYR A 478 5.03 -7.40 25.20
N THR A 479 3.89 -7.99 24.83
CA THR A 479 3.50 -9.32 25.26
C THR A 479 4.38 -10.38 24.62
N ALA A 480 4.35 -11.61 25.14
CA ALA A 480 5.04 -12.75 24.52
C ALA A 480 4.56 -13.03 23.08
N ASP A 481 3.32 -12.63 22.75
CA ASP A 481 2.72 -12.76 21.41
C ASP A 481 3.02 -11.55 20.49
N GLY A 482 3.95 -10.66 20.88
CA GLY A 482 4.41 -9.53 20.07
C GLY A 482 3.44 -8.34 20.01
N GLN A 483 2.45 -8.27 20.91
CA GLN A 483 1.49 -7.16 20.97
C GLN A 483 1.99 -6.08 21.94
N VAL A 484 1.74 -4.80 21.67
CA VAL A 484 2.13 -3.72 22.58
C VAL A 484 1.41 -3.89 23.92
N ALA A 485 2.15 -4.06 25.01
CA ALA A 485 1.61 -4.24 26.37
C ALA A 485 1.55 -2.93 27.16
N SER A 486 2.51 -2.03 26.95
CA SER A 486 2.45 -0.67 27.50
C SER A 486 3.17 0.35 26.63
N ARG A 487 2.80 1.61 26.79
CA ARG A 487 3.47 2.78 26.23
C ARG A 487 3.63 3.82 27.34
N SER A 488 4.80 4.42 27.51
CA SER A 488 5.06 5.46 28.51
C SER A 488 5.94 6.56 27.97
N GLY A 489 5.89 7.76 28.55
CA GLY A 489 6.58 8.95 28.09
C GLY A 489 5.86 9.70 26.97
N PRO A 490 6.36 10.89 26.58
CA PRO A 490 7.68 11.40 26.92
C PRO A 490 7.75 12.28 28.17
N ARG A 491 6.65 12.46 28.92
CA ARG A 491 6.69 13.26 30.15
C ARG A 491 7.39 12.50 31.26
N THR A 492 8.27 13.19 31.97
CA THR A 492 8.97 12.66 33.14
C THR A 492 8.46 13.27 34.45
N ASP A 493 7.67 14.34 34.35
CA ASP A 493 7.13 15.08 35.49
C ASP A 493 5.82 14.47 36.03
N VAL A 494 5.12 13.66 35.23
CA VAL A 494 3.95 12.89 35.64
C VAL A 494 3.96 11.52 35.00
N ASN A 495 3.20 10.58 35.58
CA ASN A 495 2.87 9.35 34.89
C ASN A 495 1.97 9.67 33.68
N ASP A 496 2.42 9.28 32.49
CA ASP A 496 1.66 9.33 31.24
C ASP A 496 1.56 7.94 30.57
N GLY A 497 1.85 6.88 31.34
CA GLY A 497 1.82 5.50 30.89
C GLY A 497 0.42 4.99 30.54
N THR A 498 0.29 4.26 29.44
CA THR A 498 -0.92 3.54 29.04
C THR A 498 -0.61 2.04 28.95
N THR A 499 -1.45 1.20 29.54
CA THR A 499 -1.34 -0.26 29.48
C THR A 499 -2.43 -0.84 28.57
N TYR A 500 -2.06 -1.84 27.78
CA TYR A 500 -2.95 -2.59 26.90
C TYR A 500 -2.99 -4.04 27.36
N VAL A 501 -4.18 -4.53 27.66
CA VAL A 501 -4.42 -5.91 28.11
C VAL A 501 -5.16 -6.65 27.00
N TYR A 502 -4.73 -7.87 26.68
CA TYR A 502 -5.35 -8.70 25.64
C TYR A 502 -5.99 -9.95 26.25
N ARG A 503 -6.96 -10.53 25.54
CA ARG A 503 -7.59 -11.80 25.90
C ARG A 503 -6.56 -12.93 25.86
N THR A 504 -6.46 -13.70 26.93
CA THR A 504 -5.50 -14.82 27.05
C THR A 504 -6.04 -16.16 26.55
N ALA A 505 -7.36 -16.24 26.36
CA ALA A 505 -8.08 -17.41 25.85
C ALA A 505 -9.26 -16.98 24.97
N ASP A 506 -9.72 -17.89 24.13
CA ASP A 506 -10.96 -17.73 23.38
C ASP A 506 -12.17 -17.75 24.32
N ASP A 507 -13.23 -17.02 23.94
CA ASP A 507 -14.53 -17.17 24.58
C ASP A 507 -15.15 -18.54 24.24
N THR A 508 -15.77 -19.18 25.23
CA THR A 508 -16.38 -20.51 25.07
C THR A 508 -17.86 -20.46 24.72
N ASN A 509 -18.46 -19.27 24.66
CA ASN A 509 -19.85 -19.11 24.19
C ASN A 509 -19.98 -19.46 22.69
N THR A 510 -21.21 -19.73 22.26
CA THR A 510 -21.53 -19.98 20.85
C THR A 510 -22.60 -18.98 20.38
N PRO A 511 -22.27 -17.99 19.54
CA PRO A 511 -20.93 -17.69 19.01
C PRO A 511 -19.98 -17.07 20.07
N PRO A 512 -18.65 -17.21 19.92
CA PRO A 512 -17.68 -16.55 20.79
C PRO A 512 -17.81 -15.02 20.71
N GLN A 513 -17.76 -14.34 21.86
CA GLN A 513 -17.78 -12.88 21.97
C GLN A 513 -16.41 -12.23 21.75
N TYR A 514 -15.33 -13.01 21.85
CA TYR A 514 -13.96 -12.57 21.60
C TYR A 514 -13.05 -13.78 21.37
N ARG A 515 -11.85 -13.54 20.86
CA ARG A 515 -10.78 -14.53 20.65
C ARG A 515 -9.53 -14.19 21.45
N LYS A 516 -8.68 -15.18 21.71
CA LYS A 516 -7.33 -14.96 22.24
C LYS A 516 -6.61 -13.93 21.35
N GLY A 517 -5.95 -12.97 22.00
CA GLY A 517 -5.23 -11.88 21.33
C GLY A 517 -6.09 -10.66 20.99
N ASP A 518 -7.41 -10.69 21.17
CA ASP A 518 -8.23 -9.49 21.07
C ASP A 518 -7.89 -8.51 22.20
N LEU A 519 -7.91 -7.21 21.91
CA LEU A 519 -7.71 -6.18 22.93
C LEU A 519 -8.86 -6.26 23.95
N TYR A 520 -8.55 -6.23 25.23
CA TYR A 520 -9.53 -6.33 26.29
C TYR A 520 -9.66 -5.01 27.06
N GLN A 521 -8.54 -4.41 27.47
CA GLN A 521 -8.54 -3.18 28.25
C GLN A 521 -7.47 -2.22 27.77
N ILE A 522 -7.81 -0.94 27.82
CA ILE A 522 -6.88 0.19 27.72
C ILE A 522 -6.95 0.90 29.07
N VAL A 523 -5.84 0.93 29.79
CA VAL A 523 -5.73 1.58 31.10
C VAL A 523 -4.82 2.78 30.96
N ASP A 524 -5.37 3.97 31.20
CA ASP A 524 -4.58 5.21 31.14
C ASP A 524 -3.68 5.39 32.38
N ALA A 525 -2.94 6.49 32.41
CA ALA A 525 -1.96 6.77 33.45
C ALA A 525 -2.56 7.03 34.83
N LEU A 526 -3.86 7.35 34.90
CA LEU A 526 -4.62 7.57 36.11
C LEU A 526 -5.35 6.30 36.57
N GLY A 527 -5.25 5.20 35.80
CA GLY A 527 -5.94 3.94 36.07
C GLY A 527 -7.36 3.89 35.50
N TYR A 528 -7.80 4.91 34.76
CA TYR A 528 -9.09 4.88 34.09
C TYR A 528 -9.05 3.85 32.97
N THR A 529 -10.02 2.94 33.01
CA THR A 529 -10.04 1.76 32.16
C THR A 529 -11.15 1.85 31.14
N THR A 530 -10.81 1.71 29.87
CA THR A 530 -11.76 1.38 28.80
C THR A 530 -11.72 -0.11 28.52
N THR A 531 -12.85 -0.79 28.64
CA THR A 531 -12.97 -2.23 28.39
C THR A 531 -13.65 -2.47 27.05
N ILE A 532 -13.17 -3.46 26.30
CA ILE A 532 -13.79 -3.94 25.06
C ILE A 532 -14.38 -5.32 25.33
N ASN A 533 -15.69 -5.34 25.48
CA ASN A 533 -16.41 -6.49 26.00
C ASN A 533 -16.65 -7.54 24.92
N GLN A 534 -16.98 -7.09 23.70
CA GLN A 534 -17.46 -7.94 22.62
C GLN A 534 -16.85 -7.52 21.29
N TYR A 535 -16.59 -8.51 20.46
CA TYR A 535 -16.08 -8.41 19.10
C TYR A 535 -16.99 -9.22 18.19
N ASP A 536 -17.08 -8.81 16.94
CA ASP A 536 -17.60 -9.67 15.91
C ASP A 536 -16.55 -10.72 15.46
N PRO A 537 -16.94 -11.74 14.69
CA PRO A 537 -16.00 -12.77 14.29
C PRO A 537 -14.82 -12.25 13.44
N ASN A 538 -14.93 -11.09 12.80
CA ASN A 538 -13.86 -10.46 12.04
C ASN A 538 -12.85 -9.69 12.91
N GLY A 539 -13.14 -9.51 14.20
CA GLY A 539 -12.29 -8.79 15.16
C GLY A 539 -12.60 -7.31 15.27
N ARG A 540 -13.78 -6.86 14.83
CA ARG A 540 -14.24 -5.48 15.03
C ARG A 540 -15.00 -5.38 16.37
N PRO A 541 -14.75 -4.34 17.19
CA PRO A 541 -15.46 -4.17 18.45
C PRO A 541 -16.98 -4.01 18.28
N LEU A 542 -17.79 -4.75 19.02
CA LEU A 542 -19.24 -4.58 19.09
C LEU A 542 -19.69 -3.78 20.31
N GLN A 543 -18.91 -3.83 21.41
CA GLN A 543 -19.22 -3.12 22.65
C GLN A 543 -17.94 -2.68 23.36
N MET A 544 -17.93 -1.42 23.79
CA MET A 544 -16.92 -0.84 24.67
C MET A 544 -17.59 -0.20 25.88
N THR A 545 -16.90 -0.23 27.03
CA THR A 545 -17.30 0.44 28.26
C THR A 545 -16.17 1.39 28.67
N ASP A 546 -16.45 2.68 28.78
CA ASP A 546 -15.50 3.67 29.26
C ASP A 546 -15.34 3.64 30.79
N ALA A 547 -14.35 4.37 31.30
CA ALA A 547 -14.04 4.39 32.73
C ALA A 547 -15.14 5.00 33.61
N ASN A 548 -16.03 5.80 33.03
CA ASN A 548 -17.17 6.40 33.72
C ASN A 548 -18.42 5.50 33.67
N GLY A 549 -18.31 4.29 33.11
CA GLY A 549 -19.40 3.34 32.95
C GLY A 549 -20.29 3.60 31.73
N GLY A 550 -19.93 4.55 30.88
CA GLY A 550 -20.61 4.78 29.60
C GLY A 550 -20.35 3.63 28.64
N VAL A 551 -21.40 3.12 28.01
CA VAL A 551 -21.32 2.00 27.07
C VAL A 551 -21.48 2.50 25.65
N THR A 552 -20.54 2.17 24.77
CA THR A 552 -20.66 2.39 23.33
C THR A 552 -20.85 1.06 22.62
N THR A 553 -21.88 0.97 21.77
CA THR A 553 -22.11 -0.20 20.91
C THR A 553 -21.97 0.17 19.44
N PHE A 554 -21.49 -0.77 18.64
CA PHE A 554 -21.23 -0.59 17.21
C PHE A 554 -22.00 -1.65 16.41
N ALA A 555 -22.54 -1.23 15.28
CA ALA A 555 -23.09 -2.13 14.28
C ALA A 555 -22.36 -1.93 12.95
N TYR A 556 -22.12 -3.03 12.24
CA TYR A 556 -21.45 -3.03 10.95
C TYR A 556 -22.35 -3.65 9.88
N SER A 557 -22.20 -3.20 8.63
CA SER A 557 -22.74 -3.91 7.48
C SER A 557 -22.00 -5.23 7.27
N ASN A 558 -22.57 -6.11 6.44
CA ASN A 558 -21.91 -7.34 5.97
C ASN A 558 -20.64 -7.10 5.13
N ARG A 559 -20.42 -5.88 4.62
CA ARG A 559 -19.16 -5.43 4.00
C ARG A 559 -18.17 -4.84 5.01
N GLY A 560 -18.61 -4.64 6.25
CA GLY A 560 -17.80 -4.17 7.36
C GLY A 560 -17.77 -2.66 7.59
N TRP A 561 -18.61 -1.91 6.89
CA TRP A 561 -18.77 -0.48 7.16
C TRP A 561 -19.57 -0.25 8.42
N LEU A 562 -19.13 0.68 9.28
CA LEU A 562 -19.86 1.06 10.50
C LEU A 562 -21.20 1.67 10.12
N THR A 563 -22.33 1.06 10.50
CA THR A 563 -23.69 1.55 10.19
C THR A 563 -24.33 2.28 11.35
N SER A 564 -23.96 1.97 12.59
CA SER A 564 -24.47 2.63 13.79
C SER A 564 -23.43 2.68 14.90
N GLN A 565 -23.40 3.78 15.62
CA GLN A 565 -22.72 3.94 16.90
C GLN A 565 -23.72 4.45 17.94
N THR A 566 -23.93 3.69 19.01
CA THR A 566 -24.82 4.09 20.11
C THR A 566 -24.03 4.27 21.38
N VAL A 567 -24.00 5.49 21.90
CA VAL A 567 -23.36 5.86 23.18
C VAL A 567 -24.44 5.98 24.25
N THR A 568 -24.34 5.19 25.31
CA THR A 568 -25.24 5.20 26.46
C THR A 568 -24.44 5.64 27.69
N PRO A 569 -24.57 6.90 28.15
CA PRO A 569 -23.93 7.33 29.38
C PRO A 569 -24.41 6.51 30.58
N ALA A 570 -23.59 6.33 31.61
CA ALA A 570 -23.92 5.50 32.78
C ALA A 570 -25.25 5.86 33.47
N SER A 571 -25.61 7.14 33.47
CA SER A 571 -26.87 7.67 34.03
C SER A 571 -27.77 8.34 32.98
N GLY A 572 -27.59 8.01 31.70
CA GLY A 572 -28.23 8.70 30.58
C GLY A 572 -28.99 7.78 29.63
N THR A 573 -29.66 8.40 28.66
CA THR A 573 -30.32 7.69 27.56
C THR A 573 -29.34 7.43 26.42
N ALA A 574 -29.54 6.30 25.73
CA ALA A 574 -28.79 5.94 24.54
C ALA A 574 -28.90 7.02 23.44
N GLN A 575 -27.76 7.45 22.91
CA GLN A 575 -27.63 8.40 21.81
C GLN A 575 -27.05 7.69 20.60
N THR A 576 -27.80 7.64 19.50
CA THR A 576 -27.42 6.86 18.31
C THR A 576 -27.07 7.76 17.14
N THR A 577 -25.87 7.57 16.59
CA THR A 577 -25.43 8.13 15.32
C THR A 577 -25.48 7.04 14.24
N ASN A 578 -26.18 7.28 13.15
CA ASN A 578 -26.30 6.34 12.03
C ASN A 578 -25.51 6.81 10.81
N TYR A 579 -24.92 5.86 10.09
CA TYR A 579 -24.10 6.08 8.90
C TYR A 579 -24.72 5.32 7.73
N SER A 580 -24.91 6.01 6.61
CA SER A 580 -25.39 5.41 5.36
C SER A 580 -24.33 5.52 4.28
N TYR A 581 -24.25 4.50 3.43
CA TYR A 581 -23.26 4.42 2.35
C TYR A 581 -23.97 4.18 1.02
N ASP A 582 -23.33 4.53 -0.09
CA ASP A 582 -23.72 4.02 -1.40
C ASP A 582 -23.18 2.58 -1.62
N ALA A 583 -23.41 2.02 -2.80
CA ALA A 583 -23.03 0.64 -3.08
C ALA A 583 -21.50 0.44 -3.21
N VAL A 584 -20.71 1.51 -3.41
CA VAL A 584 -19.23 1.43 -3.47
C VAL A 584 -18.59 1.70 -2.10
N GLY A 585 -19.36 2.14 -1.10
CA GLY A 585 -18.89 2.39 0.27
C GLY A 585 -18.57 3.84 0.59
N GLN A 586 -18.99 4.78 -0.24
CA GLN A 586 -18.88 6.21 0.06
C GLN A 586 -19.96 6.61 1.07
N LEU A 587 -19.58 7.36 2.11
CA LEU A 587 -20.51 7.82 3.15
C LEU A 587 -21.50 8.83 2.56
N THR A 588 -22.78 8.47 2.45
CA THR A 588 -23.82 9.33 1.86
C THR A 588 -24.62 10.11 2.90
N LYS A 589 -24.66 9.63 4.16
CA LYS A 589 -25.37 10.32 5.24
C LYS A 589 -24.79 10.00 6.62
N VAL A 590 -24.73 11.01 7.47
CA VAL A 590 -24.59 10.88 8.94
C VAL A 590 -25.85 11.46 9.58
N ALA A 591 -26.56 10.67 10.37
CA ALA A 591 -27.72 11.12 11.16
C ALA A 591 -27.35 11.12 12.64
N LEU A 592 -27.44 12.27 13.28
CA LEU A 592 -27.08 12.49 14.68
C LEU A 592 -28.24 12.15 15.63
N PRO A 593 -27.96 11.95 16.94
CA PRO A 593 -28.98 11.60 17.93
C PRO A 593 -30.10 12.63 18.11
N ASP A 594 -29.83 13.90 17.78
CA ASP A 594 -30.80 15.00 17.85
C ASP A 594 -31.74 15.08 16.63
N GLY A 595 -31.62 14.12 15.70
CA GLY A 595 -32.39 14.07 14.45
C GLY A 595 -31.80 14.93 13.32
N SER A 596 -30.78 15.74 13.58
CA SER A 596 -30.06 16.44 12.53
C SER A 596 -29.25 15.47 11.68
N SER A 597 -28.91 15.87 10.46
CA SER A 597 -28.12 15.02 9.57
C SER A 597 -27.30 15.81 8.58
N VAL A 598 -26.21 15.23 8.10
CA VAL A 598 -25.44 15.72 6.96
C VAL A 598 -25.47 14.66 5.87
N ARG A 599 -25.79 15.06 4.63
CA ARG A 599 -25.71 14.23 3.43
C ARG A 599 -24.52 14.64 2.60
N PHE A 600 -23.91 13.69 1.90
CA PHE A 600 -22.76 13.91 1.03
C PHE A 600 -23.10 13.45 -0.39
N THR A 601 -22.58 14.16 -1.38
CA THR A 601 -22.74 13.81 -2.81
C THR A 601 -21.39 13.57 -3.45
N TYR A 602 -21.37 12.70 -4.45
CA TYR A 602 -20.17 12.28 -5.17
C TYR A 602 -20.46 12.28 -6.68
N ASP A 603 -19.43 12.49 -7.49
CA ASP A 603 -19.50 12.19 -8.92
C ASP A 603 -19.17 10.71 -9.20
N ALA A 604 -19.33 10.28 -10.45
CA ALA A 604 -19.06 8.90 -10.86
C ALA A 604 -17.56 8.53 -10.79
N ALA A 605 -16.65 9.49 -10.59
CA ALA A 605 -15.22 9.27 -10.35
C ALA A 605 -14.90 9.16 -8.85
N HIS A 606 -15.93 9.04 -8.00
CA HIS A 606 -15.84 8.90 -6.55
C HIS A 606 -15.26 10.13 -5.85
N ARG A 607 -15.44 11.31 -6.45
CA ARG A 607 -14.98 12.58 -5.88
C ARG A 607 -16.15 13.29 -5.23
N MET A 608 -15.97 13.73 -3.99
CA MET A 608 -17.02 14.44 -3.25
C MET A 608 -17.35 15.78 -3.95
N THR A 609 -18.62 15.96 -4.31
CA THR A 609 -19.13 17.15 -5.00
C THR A 609 -19.92 18.08 -4.08
N GLY A 610 -20.24 17.65 -2.86
CA GLY A 610 -20.92 18.54 -1.92
C GLY A 610 -21.40 17.86 -0.65
N ALA A 611 -21.91 18.68 0.26
CA ALA A 611 -22.59 18.26 1.47
C ALA A 611 -23.79 19.17 1.77
N THR A 612 -24.80 18.64 2.46
CA THR A 612 -26.00 19.39 2.85
C THR A 612 -26.46 18.94 4.23
N ASP A 613 -26.72 19.89 5.13
CA ASP A 613 -27.27 19.61 6.46
C ASP A 613 -28.80 19.47 6.45
N SER A 614 -29.39 19.06 7.58
CA SER A 614 -30.83 18.90 7.73
C SER A 614 -31.62 20.20 7.75
N LEU A 615 -30.94 21.35 7.87
CA LEU A 615 -31.56 22.67 7.80
C LEU A 615 -31.59 23.21 6.36
N GLY A 616 -30.90 22.56 5.42
CA GLY A 616 -30.79 22.97 4.01
C GLY A 616 -29.55 23.82 3.70
N ASN A 617 -28.68 24.09 4.68
CA ASN A 617 -27.38 24.69 4.37
C ASN A 617 -26.57 23.70 3.54
N SER A 618 -25.92 24.17 2.50
CA SER A 618 -25.16 23.31 1.60
C SER A 618 -23.83 23.90 1.21
N ILE A 619 -22.89 23.02 0.88
CA ILE A 619 -21.64 23.35 0.22
C ILE A 619 -21.52 22.47 -1.03
N MET A 620 -21.24 23.08 -2.18
CA MET A 620 -21.07 22.38 -3.46
C MET A 620 -19.70 22.70 -4.04
N TYR A 621 -19.10 21.71 -4.69
CA TYR A 621 -17.78 21.78 -5.30
C TYR A 621 -17.88 21.55 -6.80
N THR A 622 -17.20 22.40 -7.57
CA THR A 622 -16.86 22.07 -8.96
C THR A 622 -15.42 21.61 -8.99
N LEU A 623 -15.19 20.44 -9.58
CA LEU A 623 -13.89 19.82 -9.73
C LEU A 623 -13.48 19.85 -11.19
N ASP A 624 -12.21 20.18 -11.48
CA ASP A 624 -11.65 19.92 -12.81
C ASP A 624 -11.31 18.44 -12.98
N VAL A 625 -10.77 18.06 -14.14
CA VAL A 625 -10.40 16.68 -14.45
C VAL A 625 -9.19 16.16 -13.65
N MET A 626 -8.39 17.03 -13.03
CA MET A 626 -7.33 16.66 -12.08
C MET A 626 -7.84 16.49 -10.65
N GLY A 627 -9.13 16.77 -10.41
CA GLY A 627 -9.74 16.75 -9.08
C GLY A 627 -9.54 18.04 -8.28
N ASN A 628 -9.02 19.11 -8.88
CA ASN A 628 -8.91 20.38 -8.19
C ASN A 628 -10.27 21.02 -7.97
N ARG A 629 -10.49 21.54 -6.78
CA ARG A 629 -11.69 22.34 -6.45
C ARG A 629 -11.61 23.74 -7.05
N THR A 630 -12.03 23.89 -8.30
CA THR A 630 -12.07 25.16 -9.04
C THR A 630 -13.15 26.10 -8.51
N GLN A 631 -14.25 25.55 -7.98
CA GLN A 631 -15.32 26.35 -7.37
C GLN A 631 -15.84 25.71 -6.08
N GLU A 632 -16.25 26.56 -5.14
CA GLU A 632 -16.94 26.21 -3.90
C GLU A 632 -18.08 27.20 -3.68
N HIS A 633 -19.31 26.70 -3.56
CA HIS A 633 -20.50 27.49 -3.25
C HIS A 633 -21.11 27.02 -1.95
N SER A 634 -21.16 27.89 -0.95
CA SER A 634 -21.95 27.67 0.25
C SER A 634 -23.28 28.40 0.12
N LYS A 635 -24.39 27.70 0.34
CA LYS A 635 -25.74 28.26 0.29
C LYS A 635 -26.45 28.14 1.63
N ASP A 636 -27.29 29.12 1.92
CA ASP A 636 -28.23 29.09 3.04
C ASP A 636 -29.43 28.15 2.75
N PRO A 637 -30.35 27.95 3.71
CA PRO A 637 -31.55 27.12 3.51
C PRO A 637 -32.50 27.61 2.42
N GLY A 638 -32.49 28.91 2.12
CA GLY A 638 -33.27 29.52 1.04
C GLY A 638 -32.66 29.28 -0.35
N GLY A 639 -31.48 28.66 -0.42
CA GLY A 639 -30.73 28.47 -1.65
C GLY A 639 -29.92 29.68 -2.09
N ASN A 640 -29.87 30.75 -1.28
CA ASN A 640 -29.09 31.94 -1.56
C ASN A 640 -27.61 31.65 -1.31
N LEU A 641 -26.75 32.20 -2.17
CA LEU A 641 -25.31 32.08 -2.02
C LEU A 641 -24.85 32.87 -0.79
N ALA A 642 -24.29 32.18 0.20
CA ALA A 642 -23.70 32.77 1.39
C ALA A 642 -22.18 33.03 1.21
N ARG A 643 -21.52 32.19 0.43
CA ARG A 643 -20.08 32.30 0.16
C ARG A 643 -19.72 31.64 -1.15
N GLN A 644 -18.81 32.25 -1.90
CA GLN A 644 -18.20 31.65 -3.08
C GLN A 644 -16.68 31.72 -3.01
N ILE A 645 -16.02 30.63 -3.40
CA ILE A 645 -14.58 30.62 -3.64
C ILE A 645 -14.33 30.10 -5.05
N THR A 646 -13.50 30.81 -5.80
CA THR A 646 -13.01 30.36 -7.12
C THR A 646 -11.50 30.23 -7.07
N ARG A 647 -10.98 29.14 -7.64
CA ARG A 647 -9.55 28.82 -7.65
C ARG A 647 -9.08 28.56 -9.08
N VAL A 648 -7.95 29.15 -9.43
CA VAL A 648 -7.23 28.86 -10.68
C VAL A 648 -5.97 28.11 -10.31
N PHE A 649 -5.70 27.01 -11.01
CA PHE A 649 -4.52 26.17 -10.79
C PHE A 649 -3.58 26.29 -11.98
N ASP A 650 -2.29 26.08 -11.74
CA ASP A 650 -1.33 25.86 -12.82
C ASP A 650 -1.32 24.39 -13.27
N SER A 651 -0.51 24.10 -14.28
CA SER A 651 -0.34 22.76 -14.85
C SER A 651 0.36 21.77 -13.92
N MET A 652 0.78 22.17 -12.73
CA MET A 652 1.32 21.28 -11.70
C MET A 652 0.39 21.18 -10.50
N ASN A 653 -0.91 21.47 -10.70
CA ASN A 653 -1.93 21.35 -9.66
C ASN A 653 -1.76 22.35 -8.50
N ARG A 654 -1.00 23.44 -8.69
CA ARG A 654 -0.77 24.44 -7.64
C ARG A 654 -1.74 25.60 -7.80
N PRO A 655 -2.37 26.09 -6.71
CA PRO A 655 -3.28 27.24 -6.80
C PRO A 655 -2.53 28.53 -7.15
N LEU A 656 -2.82 29.10 -8.32
CA LEU A 656 -2.29 30.39 -8.79
C LEU A 656 -3.07 31.58 -8.22
N LYS A 657 -4.39 31.43 -8.09
CA LYS A 657 -5.28 32.50 -7.64
C LYS A 657 -6.44 31.92 -6.86
N VAL A 658 -6.74 32.52 -5.71
CA VAL A 658 -7.95 32.25 -4.93
C VAL A 658 -8.74 33.54 -4.82
N THR A 659 -9.98 33.52 -5.30
CA THR A 659 -10.92 34.65 -5.16
C THR A 659 -12.02 34.25 -4.21
N ILE A 660 -12.16 34.99 -3.11
CA ILE A 660 -13.21 34.78 -2.12
C ILE A 660 -14.25 35.89 -2.34
N GLY A 661 -15.44 35.48 -2.78
CA GLY A 661 -16.61 36.34 -2.83
C GLY A 661 -17.46 36.13 -1.58
N ALA A 662 -17.72 37.22 -0.87
CA ALA A 662 -18.88 37.31 0.02
C ALA A 662 -19.99 38.00 -0.76
N THR A 663 -21.20 37.45 -0.74
CA THR A 663 -22.39 38.21 -1.10
C THR A 663 -22.91 38.91 0.16
N GLN A 664 -23.28 40.18 0.00
CA GLN A 664 -23.87 41.07 1.02
C GLN A 664 -25.15 40.50 1.60
#